data_AF-A0A6C0U9D0-F1
#
_entry.id   AF-A0A6C0U9D0-F1
#
_cell.length_a   1.000
_cell.length_b   1.000
_cell.length_c   1.000
_cell.angle_alpha   90.00
_cell.angle_beta   90.00
_cell.angle_gamma   90.00
#
_symmetry.space_group_name_H-M   'P 1'
#
loop_
_entity.id
_entity.type
_entity.pdbx_description
1 polymer ?
#
loop_
_entity_poly.entity_id
_entity_poly.type
_entity_poly.pdbx_seq_one_letter_code
_entity_poly.pdbx_strand_id
1 'polypeptide(L)'
;MGKQADAKPEAMAQLVGASASTTGTVNARAGAEVLLTGKDSEGYDDPILTFSWRQVDDSGVRVDLVERTANSRAFSVPAVTAPTTLSFELTVTDSENESSTDRVNVRVEPVADADLFLRLKVTEPALYQYALVVGREPGEAGAGEFVLRLDTVARWPDRNGDPRQRLISSETIRGQWPQQASGAGAIADSPANPRFLRRLPTLDADEINRHYEAEADRDLRLEPDQIDRAGIYLRVVLESFDRNARVLALTADGSSRELLATVNGVIDSGLVAVDSLHSRPGLESLDSANKYYALIDAPPTLAQWKARAGFQADPRDQPGVAHANYNNNYDLGFGREMYLRRDRDCGNVYSYVNNYPTLETALQGRNRFATVAMEYSPLDHGCHGDKLVKFYAFVPDQTTGEDVLARSMNFDGRGERFVPGVCVACHRGSVPDLSAIPLAEIDGLDEARRFQLAHLESSFIPWDMDALLFADDDPAITSDYSRLTEEQRQRNSRASQQQPIRAMNEAVLATYQARPERFAASIKLIHGWYGAYRDAGPCEPDGSDPMPATITQLPDQTFDGSFVQCGWRGEEPLYHEVFAKHCRSCHTQTDNLAKNFETAAELMDNASLLPFVFDSGSMPLARLTYDRFWVDFNNGSSAAATLAARLGLDSTRRPGRPLARFAVTAIDPASGTVNDSPRTGDSVRLDASSSDFAERFAWSLTSDCGSTPTLVGAAERAAAFNLPQRDCAITVTLEVSNAQGSDISQQTIASHPGP
;
A
#
# COMPACT_ATOMS: atom_id res chain seq x y z
N MET A 1 28.88 30.75 -45.07
CA MET A 1 28.32 30.42 -43.75
C MET A 1 27.07 31.26 -43.60
N GLY A 2 25.90 30.67 -43.84
CA GLY A 2 24.62 31.35 -43.59
C GLY A 2 24.40 31.42 -42.09
N LYS A 3 23.85 32.54 -41.61
CA LYS A 3 23.38 32.66 -40.23
C LYS A 3 22.26 31.65 -40.04
N GLN A 4 22.54 30.47 -39.47
CA GLN A 4 21.49 29.70 -38.81
C GLN A 4 20.95 30.62 -37.71
N ALA A 5 19.64 30.84 -37.73
CA ALA A 5 18.99 31.59 -36.67
C ALA A 5 19.01 30.68 -35.45
N ASP A 6 19.75 31.10 -34.43
CA ASP A 6 19.76 30.50 -33.10
C ASP A 6 18.31 30.34 -32.61
N ALA A 7 17.89 29.09 -32.45
CA ALA A 7 16.54 28.69 -32.10
C ALA A 7 16.45 28.45 -30.59
N LYS A 8 15.64 29.26 -29.92
CA LYS A 8 15.32 29.07 -28.50
C LYS A 8 14.82 27.65 -28.24
N PRO A 9 15.07 27.09 -27.04
CA PRO A 9 14.58 25.77 -26.69
C PRO A 9 13.04 25.76 -26.64
N GLU A 10 12.46 24.57 -26.70
CA GLU A 10 11.04 24.31 -26.52
C GLU A 10 10.82 23.50 -25.25
N ALA A 11 10.17 24.10 -24.25
CA ALA A 11 9.71 23.36 -23.07
C ALA A 11 8.50 22.50 -23.45
N MET A 12 8.50 21.24 -23.01
CA MET A 12 7.36 20.35 -23.15
C MET A 12 7.06 19.69 -21.81
N ALA A 13 6.04 20.20 -21.13
CA ALA A 13 5.60 19.75 -19.83
C ALA A 13 4.59 18.60 -19.99
N GLN A 14 4.83 17.49 -19.29
CA GLN A 14 3.97 16.32 -19.33
C GLN A 14 3.67 15.79 -17.93
N LEU A 15 2.55 15.08 -17.82
CA LEU A 15 2.08 14.43 -16.61
C LEU A 15 1.97 12.93 -16.85
N VAL A 16 2.54 12.14 -15.94
CA VAL A 16 2.41 10.68 -15.90
C VAL A 16 1.77 10.28 -14.57
N GLY A 17 0.94 9.24 -14.59
CA GLY A 17 0.25 8.72 -13.39
C GLY A 17 -1.13 9.31 -13.12
N ALA A 18 -1.75 10.01 -14.09
CA ALA A 18 -3.09 10.61 -13.97
C ALA A 18 -3.98 10.25 -15.18
N SER A 19 -5.23 10.75 -15.22
CA SER A 19 -6.15 10.48 -16.34
C SER A 19 -5.56 10.86 -17.71
N ALA A 20 -6.08 10.26 -18.79
CA ALA A 20 -5.74 10.70 -20.13
C ALA A 20 -6.02 12.21 -20.29
N SER A 21 -5.05 12.98 -20.80
CA SER A 21 -5.17 14.43 -21.03
C SER A 21 -5.63 14.68 -22.46
N THR A 22 -6.81 15.27 -22.64
CA THR A 22 -7.28 15.75 -23.95
C THR A 22 -7.20 17.27 -24.09
N THR A 23 -6.85 17.99 -23.01
CA THR A 23 -6.91 19.47 -22.92
C THR A 23 -5.78 20.10 -22.09
N GLY A 24 -4.70 19.37 -21.78
CA GLY A 24 -3.62 19.87 -20.90
C GLY A 24 -3.97 19.83 -19.40
N THR A 25 -5.10 19.21 -19.05
CA THR A 25 -5.53 18.96 -17.68
C THR A 25 -5.77 17.47 -17.47
N VAL A 26 -5.25 16.92 -16.39
CA VAL A 26 -5.51 15.54 -15.95
C VAL A 26 -6.28 15.52 -14.65
N ASN A 27 -7.12 14.51 -14.45
CA ASN A 27 -7.76 14.23 -13.17
C ASN A 27 -6.86 13.30 -12.35
N ALA A 28 -6.69 13.64 -11.08
CA ALA A 28 -6.06 12.79 -10.08
C ALA A 28 -6.84 12.91 -8.77
N ARG A 29 -6.94 11.85 -7.98
CA ARG A 29 -7.55 11.95 -6.66
C ARG A 29 -6.53 12.42 -5.61
N ALA A 30 -7.03 12.97 -4.51
CA ALA A 30 -6.25 13.14 -3.30
C ALA A 30 -5.53 11.83 -2.90
N GLY A 31 -4.26 11.93 -2.53
CA GLY A 31 -3.40 10.79 -2.15
C GLY A 31 -2.77 10.01 -3.31
N ALA A 32 -3.12 10.28 -4.58
CA ALA A 32 -2.38 9.74 -5.72
C ALA A 32 -0.98 10.36 -5.82
N GLU A 33 -0.07 9.75 -6.57
CA GLU A 33 1.21 10.36 -6.93
C GLU A 33 1.19 10.73 -8.41
N VAL A 34 1.69 11.93 -8.72
CA VAL A 34 1.79 12.42 -10.09
C VAL A 34 3.25 12.75 -10.40
N LEU A 35 3.72 12.31 -11.56
CA LEU A 35 5.04 12.63 -12.10
C LEU A 35 4.94 13.74 -13.14
N LEU A 36 5.61 14.86 -12.86
CA LEU A 36 5.90 15.95 -13.80
C LEU A 36 7.16 15.57 -14.59
N THR A 37 7.13 15.62 -15.92
CA THR A 37 8.32 15.34 -16.75
C THR A 37 8.46 16.31 -17.91
N GLY A 38 9.69 16.80 -18.10
CA GLY A 38 10.10 17.65 -19.21
C GLY A 38 10.82 16.88 -20.32
N LYS A 39 10.75 15.53 -20.31
CA LYS A 39 11.62 14.67 -21.13
C LYS A 39 11.60 14.94 -22.63
N ASP A 40 10.47 15.44 -23.13
CA ASP A 40 10.25 15.71 -24.55
C ASP A 40 10.63 17.15 -24.94
N SER A 41 11.15 17.95 -24.00
CA SER A 41 11.65 19.29 -24.30
C SER A 41 12.84 19.23 -25.26
N GLU A 42 12.90 20.18 -26.20
CA GLU A 42 13.83 20.17 -27.32
C GLU A 42 14.74 21.40 -27.26
N GLY A 43 16.04 21.20 -27.49
CA GLY A 43 17.03 22.27 -27.53
C GLY A 43 17.30 22.81 -28.95
N TYR A 44 16.83 22.09 -29.97
CA TYR A 44 17.04 22.31 -31.41
C TYR A 44 18.51 22.35 -31.82
N ASP A 45 19.18 23.47 -31.56
CA ASP A 45 20.58 23.71 -31.93
C ASP A 45 21.53 23.57 -30.72
N ASP A 46 21.03 23.78 -29.49
CA ASP A 46 21.80 23.79 -28.25
C ASP A 46 21.26 22.83 -27.19
N PRO A 47 22.12 22.10 -26.44
CA PRO A 47 21.64 21.19 -25.41
C PRO A 47 20.97 21.92 -24.25
N ILE A 48 19.81 21.40 -23.81
CA ILE A 48 19.16 21.84 -22.57
C ILE A 48 20.05 21.45 -21.38
N LEU A 49 20.41 22.44 -20.56
CA LEU A 49 21.23 22.24 -19.36
C LEU A 49 20.41 22.13 -18.09
N THR A 50 19.24 22.78 -18.02
CA THR A 50 18.43 22.82 -16.79
C THR A 50 16.95 22.63 -17.07
N PHE A 51 16.28 21.98 -16.10
CA PHE A 51 14.83 21.83 -16.02
C PHE A 51 14.39 22.31 -14.65
N SER A 52 13.50 23.29 -14.60
CA SER A 52 12.98 23.86 -13.36
C SER A 52 11.47 23.74 -13.32
N TRP A 53 10.95 23.09 -12.29
CA TRP A 53 9.51 22.93 -12.07
C TRP A 53 9.05 23.82 -10.91
N ARG A 54 7.92 24.50 -11.11
CA ARG A 54 7.30 25.34 -10.08
C ARG A 54 5.78 25.25 -10.13
N GLN A 55 5.15 25.15 -8.96
CA GLN A 55 3.71 25.34 -8.82
C GLN A 55 3.36 26.83 -8.95
N VAL A 56 2.41 27.18 -9.81
CA VAL A 56 2.07 28.56 -10.20
C VAL A 56 0.61 28.96 -9.96
N ASP A 57 -0.21 28.07 -9.39
CA ASP A 57 -1.61 28.38 -9.05
C ASP A 57 -1.79 29.14 -7.72
N ASP A 58 -2.98 29.72 -7.57
CA ASP A 58 -3.44 30.48 -6.40
C ASP A 58 -4.48 29.71 -5.56
N SER A 59 -4.57 28.39 -5.70
CA SER A 59 -5.56 27.56 -4.99
C SER A 59 -5.44 27.58 -3.46
N GLY A 60 -4.31 28.07 -2.94
CA GLY A 60 -3.95 28.02 -1.53
C GLY A 60 -3.42 26.65 -1.07
N VAL A 61 -3.48 25.64 -1.94
CA VAL A 61 -2.92 24.31 -1.69
C VAL A 61 -1.49 24.27 -2.24
N ARG A 62 -0.56 23.69 -1.48
CA ARG A 62 0.86 23.59 -1.85
C ARG A 62 1.33 22.14 -1.83
N VAL A 63 2.23 21.79 -2.74
CA VAL A 63 2.82 20.46 -2.84
C VAL A 63 4.34 20.55 -2.78
N ASP A 64 4.95 19.52 -2.19
CA ASP A 64 6.39 19.33 -2.23
C ASP A 64 6.75 18.53 -3.49
N LEU A 65 7.69 19.05 -4.28
CA LEU A 65 8.20 18.37 -5.49
C LEU A 65 9.48 17.61 -5.14
N VAL A 66 9.50 16.32 -5.40
CA VAL A 66 10.65 15.42 -5.16
C VAL A 66 11.33 15.07 -6.47
N GLU A 67 12.65 15.21 -6.56
CA GLU A 67 13.39 14.83 -7.76
C GLU A 67 13.43 13.32 -7.99
N ARG A 68 13.08 12.92 -9.22
CA ARG A 68 13.27 11.55 -9.72
C ARG A 68 14.44 11.47 -10.70
N THR A 69 14.55 12.45 -11.58
CA THR A 69 15.64 12.63 -12.55
C THR A 69 15.90 14.11 -12.77
N ALA A 70 16.96 14.46 -13.50
CA ALA A 70 17.25 15.85 -13.86
C ALA A 70 16.08 16.59 -14.55
N ASN A 71 15.19 15.88 -15.25
CA ASN A 71 14.07 16.45 -15.99
C ASN A 71 12.67 16.11 -15.42
N SER A 72 12.59 15.40 -14.28
CA SER A 72 11.30 14.99 -13.72
C SER A 72 11.20 15.17 -12.21
N ARG A 73 9.98 15.44 -11.75
CA ARG A 73 9.62 15.66 -10.34
C ARG A 73 8.34 14.89 -10.02
N ALA A 74 8.26 14.27 -8.85
CA ALA A 74 7.04 13.64 -8.36
C ALA A 74 6.44 14.44 -7.19
N PHE A 75 5.13 14.33 -7.00
CA PHE A 75 4.46 14.85 -5.81
C PHE A 75 3.24 14.01 -5.43
N SER A 76 2.94 13.98 -4.13
CA SER A 76 1.71 13.40 -3.61
C SER A 76 0.58 14.41 -3.69
N VAL A 77 -0.52 14.01 -4.33
CA VAL A 77 -1.69 14.87 -4.55
C VAL A 77 -2.35 15.17 -3.18
N PRO A 78 -2.51 16.45 -2.81
CA PRO A 78 -2.94 16.85 -1.47
C PRO A 78 -4.42 16.56 -1.24
N ALA A 79 -4.80 16.41 0.03
CA ALA A 79 -6.20 16.31 0.42
C ALA A 79 -6.93 17.65 0.17
N VAL A 80 -8.11 17.57 -0.44
CA VAL A 80 -8.99 18.72 -0.71
C VAL A 80 -10.43 18.38 -0.33
N THR A 81 -11.26 19.39 -0.09
CA THR A 81 -12.69 19.23 0.27
C THR A 81 -13.63 19.41 -0.92
N ALA A 82 -13.14 20.01 -2.00
CA ALA A 82 -13.83 20.20 -3.26
C ALA A 82 -12.83 20.04 -4.41
N PRO A 83 -13.29 19.82 -5.67
CA PRO A 83 -12.38 19.74 -6.80
C PRO A 83 -11.52 21.01 -6.92
N THR A 84 -10.20 20.84 -6.99
CA THR A 84 -9.22 21.93 -6.98
C THR A 84 -8.23 21.74 -8.13
N THR A 85 -7.92 22.80 -8.86
CA THR A 85 -6.91 22.72 -9.93
C THR A 85 -5.57 23.24 -9.43
N LEU A 86 -4.53 22.42 -9.60
CA LEU A 86 -3.14 22.80 -9.39
C LEU A 86 -2.46 23.01 -10.75
N SER A 87 -1.63 24.04 -10.88
CA SER A 87 -0.93 24.37 -12.13
C SER A 87 0.57 24.35 -11.91
N PHE A 88 1.29 23.67 -12.81
CA PHE A 88 2.74 23.55 -12.76
C PHE A 88 3.36 24.11 -14.03
N GLU A 89 4.46 24.82 -13.88
CA GLU A 89 5.25 25.42 -14.96
C GLU A 89 6.63 24.76 -15.00
N LEU A 90 6.97 24.21 -16.16
CA LEU A 90 8.32 23.82 -16.52
C LEU A 90 9.02 25.01 -17.15
N THR A 91 10.24 25.30 -16.72
CA THR A 91 11.19 26.19 -17.42
C THR A 91 12.40 25.37 -17.83
N VAL A 92 12.76 25.41 -19.11
CA VAL A 92 14.00 24.82 -19.62
C VAL A 92 14.98 25.93 -19.98
N THR A 93 16.28 25.68 -19.83
CA THR A 93 17.34 26.62 -20.24
C THR A 93 18.48 25.86 -20.91
N ASP A 94 18.92 26.36 -22.05
CA ASP A 94 20.00 25.77 -22.87
C ASP A 94 21.40 26.25 -22.47
N SER A 95 22.41 25.86 -23.26
CA SER A 95 23.80 26.28 -23.06
C SER A 95 24.10 27.74 -23.38
N GLU A 96 23.23 28.45 -24.10
CA GLU A 96 23.36 29.87 -24.38
C GLU A 96 22.61 30.75 -23.36
N ASN A 97 21.96 30.13 -22.38
CA ASN A 97 21.06 30.73 -21.38
C ASN A 97 19.74 31.27 -21.94
N GLU A 98 19.32 30.81 -23.11
CA GLU A 98 17.96 31.02 -23.60
C GLU A 98 16.99 30.07 -22.90
N SER A 99 15.76 30.51 -22.70
CA SER A 99 14.77 29.78 -21.90
C SER A 99 13.40 29.73 -22.53
N SER A 100 12.67 28.67 -22.18
CA SER A 100 11.30 28.42 -22.64
C SER A 100 10.49 27.79 -21.52
N THR A 101 9.16 27.95 -21.57
CA THR A 101 8.27 27.48 -20.51
C THR A 101 7.04 26.80 -21.06
N ASP A 102 6.56 25.78 -20.35
CA ASP A 102 5.29 25.11 -20.64
C ASP A 102 4.55 24.76 -19.35
N ARG A 103 3.24 24.52 -19.43
CA ARG A 103 2.37 24.34 -18.27
C ARG A 103 1.46 23.13 -18.39
N VAL A 104 1.23 22.51 -17.25
CA VAL A 104 0.29 21.40 -17.08
C VAL A 104 -0.60 21.61 -15.86
N ASN A 105 -1.82 21.09 -15.93
CA ASN A 105 -2.80 21.23 -14.86
C ASN A 105 -3.23 19.87 -14.31
N VAL A 106 -3.40 19.80 -12.99
CA VAL A 106 -3.93 18.64 -12.27
C VAL A 106 -5.21 19.06 -11.56
N ARG A 107 -6.34 18.50 -11.98
CA ARG A 107 -7.62 18.64 -11.31
C ARG A 107 -7.75 17.56 -10.23
N VAL A 108 -7.61 17.98 -8.98
CA VAL A 108 -7.67 17.14 -7.80
C VAL A 108 -9.11 16.81 -7.44
N GLU A 109 -9.45 15.52 -7.37
CA GLU A 109 -10.71 15.01 -6.87
C GLU A 109 -10.63 14.70 -5.36
N PRO A 110 -11.59 15.15 -4.52
CA PRO A 110 -11.59 14.92 -3.07
C PRO A 110 -12.06 13.50 -2.72
N VAL A 111 -11.34 12.49 -3.22
CA VAL A 111 -11.55 11.08 -2.92
C VAL A 111 -10.42 10.60 -2.03
N ALA A 112 -10.73 10.26 -0.78
CA ALA A 112 -9.75 9.76 0.18
C ALA A 112 -9.59 8.24 0.08
N ASP A 113 -8.63 7.67 0.81
CA ASP A 113 -8.44 6.23 0.96
C ASP A 113 -7.96 5.90 2.39
N ALA A 114 -8.03 4.62 2.77
CA ALA A 114 -7.69 4.18 4.12
C ALA A 114 -6.18 4.20 4.44
N ASP A 115 -5.31 4.43 3.46
CA ASP A 115 -3.86 4.32 3.51
C ASP A 115 -3.35 2.90 3.78
N LEU A 116 -3.96 1.94 3.09
CA LEU A 116 -3.74 0.51 3.30
C LEU A 116 -3.19 -0.23 2.07
N PHE A 117 -2.81 0.47 1.00
CA PHE A 117 -2.27 -0.17 -0.20
C PHE A 117 -1.05 -1.04 0.13
N LEU A 118 -0.99 -2.19 -0.54
CA LEU A 118 0.08 -3.19 -0.39
C LEU A 118 0.30 -3.70 1.05
N ARG A 119 -0.67 -3.50 1.96
CA ARG A 119 -0.65 -4.06 3.33
C ARG A 119 -1.42 -5.36 3.42
N LEU A 120 -0.99 -6.24 4.29
CA LEU A 120 -1.75 -7.43 4.69
C LEU A 120 -2.87 -7.06 5.66
N LYS A 121 -3.76 -8.01 5.96
CA LYS A 121 -4.78 -7.90 7.03
C LYS A 121 -5.51 -6.54 7.09
N VAL A 122 -5.88 -5.99 5.93
CA VAL A 122 -6.50 -4.65 5.83
C VAL A 122 -7.84 -4.52 6.55
N THR A 123 -8.46 -5.65 6.90
CA THR A 123 -9.67 -5.70 7.72
C THR A 123 -9.41 -5.47 9.21
N GLU A 124 -8.13 -5.42 9.64
CA GLU A 124 -7.70 -5.22 11.03
C GLU A 124 -6.79 -3.99 11.16
N PRO A 125 -7.26 -2.77 10.85
CA PRO A 125 -6.44 -1.56 10.82
C PRO A 125 -5.79 -1.21 12.17
N ALA A 126 -6.33 -1.71 13.29
CA ALA A 126 -5.72 -1.59 14.62
C ALA A 126 -4.32 -2.22 14.71
N LEU A 127 -3.99 -3.18 13.83
CA LEU A 127 -2.65 -3.75 13.76
C LEU A 127 -1.58 -2.71 13.39
N TYR A 128 -1.94 -1.68 12.64
CA TYR A 128 -1.04 -0.61 12.21
C TYR A 128 -1.02 0.59 13.17
N GLN A 129 -1.49 0.40 14.41
CA GLN A 129 -1.61 1.44 15.43
C GLN A 129 -1.01 0.99 16.76
N TYR A 130 -0.60 1.96 17.59
CA TYR A 130 -0.19 1.76 18.97
C TYR A 130 -0.86 2.82 19.87
N ALA A 131 -1.05 2.52 21.14
CA ALA A 131 -1.55 3.48 22.12
C ALA A 131 -0.41 3.97 23.03
N LEU A 132 -0.24 5.28 23.15
CA LEU A 132 0.56 5.87 24.23
C LEU A 132 -0.31 5.96 25.48
N VAL A 133 0.07 5.27 26.54
CA VAL A 133 -0.58 5.34 27.85
C VAL A 133 0.26 6.18 28.78
N VAL A 134 -0.36 7.20 29.34
CA VAL A 134 0.29 8.13 30.28
C VAL A 134 -0.22 7.82 31.67
N GLY A 135 0.61 7.05 32.38
CA GLY A 135 0.26 6.39 33.60
C GLY A 135 0.70 7.12 34.85
N ARG A 136 -0.07 6.99 35.93
CA ARG A 136 0.39 7.28 37.30
C ARG A 136 0.75 6.01 38.03
N GLU A 137 1.56 6.12 39.08
CA GLU A 137 1.87 4.98 39.94
C GLU A 137 0.57 4.44 40.58
N PRO A 138 0.43 3.11 40.79
CA PRO A 138 -0.77 2.54 41.39
C PRO A 138 -1.16 3.17 42.73
N GLY A 139 -2.43 3.56 42.87
CA GLY A 139 -2.96 4.21 44.09
C GLY A 139 -2.78 5.73 44.17
N GLU A 140 -2.09 6.36 43.21
CA GLU A 140 -2.03 7.82 43.14
C GLU A 140 -3.35 8.41 42.61
N ALA A 141 -3.89 9.40 43.34
CA ALA A 141 -5.11 10.12 42.99
C ALA A 141 -4.87 11.63 42.78
N GLY A 142 -5.75 12.27 42.01
CA GLY A 142 -5.82 13.73 41.84
C GLY A 142 -6.00 14.13 40.38
N ALA A 143 -6.70 15.24 40.12
CA ALA A 143 -6.73 15.77 38.76
C ALA A 143 -5.36 16.38 38.43
N GLY A 144 -4.93 16.25 37.18
CA GLY A 144 -3.67 16.82 36.73
C GLY A 144 -3.59 16.92 35.23
N GLU A 145 -2.74 17.81 34.73
CA GLU A 145 -2.51 17.99 33.30
C GLU A 145 -1.08 17.57 32.94
N PHE A 146 -0.91 17.16 31.69
CA PHE A 146 0.40 16.94 31.12
C PHE A 146 0.48 17.37 29.66
N VAL A 147 1.71 17.63 29.24
CA VAL A 147 2.06 17.88 27.84
C VAL A 147 3.15 16.91 27.44
N LEU A 148 2.87 16.14 26.41
CA LEU A 148 3.80 15.26 25.73
C LEU A 148 4.15 15.85 24.38
N ARG A 149 5.40 15.69 23.96
CA ARG A 149 5.82 15.86 22.58
C ARG A 149 6.28 14.52 22.04
N LEU A 150 5.73 14.12 20.91
CA LEU A 150 6.05 12.90 20.18
C LEU A 150 6.77 13.30 18.90
N ASP A 151 8.06 12.99 18.82
CA ASP A 151 8.84 13.18 17.59
C ASP A 151 8.96 11.85 16.83
N THR A 152 8.83 11.93 15.51
CA THR A 152 9.25 10.89 14.57
C THR A 152 10.61 11.29 14.00
N VAL A 153 11.61 10.42 14.14
CA VAL A 153 12.99 10.67 13.73
C VAL A 153 13.45 9.57 12.79
N ALA A 154 13.96 9.95 11.62
CA ALA A 154 14.64 9.03 10.70
C ALA A 154 16.14 9.00 11.00
N ARG A 155 16.75 7.82 10.91
CA ARG A 155 18.21 7.64 10.82
C ARG A 155 18.54 6.78 9.63
N TRP A 156 19.60 7.14 8.92
CA TRP A 156 20.08 6.40 7.76
C TRP A 156 21.57 6.64 7.54
N PRO A 157 22.31 5.71 6.92
CA PRO A 157 23.61 6.03 6.35
C PRO A 157 23.42 6.78 5.03
N ASP A 158 24.17 7.86 4.84
CA ASP A 158 24.22 8.53 3.54
C ASP A 158 25.00 7.73 2.49
N ARG A 159 25.21 8.30 1.31
CA ARG A 159 25.90 7.64 0.21
C ARG A 159 27.34 7.21 0.54
N ASN A 160 28.01 7.91 1.45
CA ASN A 160 29.37 7.58 1.89
C ASN A 160 29.36 6.61 3.08
N GLY A 161 28.19 6.19 3.55
CA GLY A 161 28.01 5.34 4.71
C GLY A 161 28.01 6.10 6.04
N ASP A 162 28.07 7.43 6.02
CA ASP A 162 28.11 8.26 7.22
C ASP A 162 26.71 8.35 7.85
N PRO A 163 26.57 8.19 9.19
CA PRO A 163 25.27 8.21 9.84
C PRO A 163 24.64 9.61 9.79
N ARG A 164 23.39 9.65 9.34
CA ARG A 164 22.52 10.83 9.31
C ARG A 164 21.30 10.64 10.21
N GLN A 165 20.71 11.76 10.60
CA GLN A 165 19.49 11.79 11.39
C GLN A 165 18.67 13.03 11.03
N ARG A 166 17.34 12.89 10.99
CA ARG A 166 16.42 14.01 10.77
C ARG A 166 15.14 13.87 11.56
N LEU A 167 14.66 14.99 12.12
CA LEU A 167 13.30 15.09 12.64
C LEU A 167 12.34 15.14 11.45
N ILE A 168 11.46 14.15 11.38
CA ILE A 168 10.49 14.00 10.29
C ILE A 168 9.19 14.73 10.65
N SER A 169 8.65 14.46 11.83
CA SER A 169 7.46 15.10 12.34
C SER A 169 7.53 15.25 13.86
N SER A 170 6.76 16.20 14.40
CA SER A 170 6.63 16.42 15.84
C SER A 170 5.19 16.77 16.16
N GLU A 171 4.62 16.10 17.16
CA GLU A 171 3.25 16.28 17.62
C GLU A 171 3.24 16.66 19.10
N THR A 172 2.42 17.63 19.50
CA THR A 172 2.16 17.95 20.91
C THR A 172 0.83 17.35 21.34
N ILE A 173 0.86 16.48 22.35
CA ILE A 173 -0.30 15.84 22.96
C ILE A 173 -0.54 16.47 24.32
N ARG A 174 -1.76 16.97 24.55
CA ARG A 174 -2.19 17.53 25.83
C ARG A 174 -3.21 16.59 26.45
N GLY A 175 -2.94 16.14 27.66
CA GLY A 175 -3.82 15.22 28.36
C GLY A 175 -4.09 15.63 29.79
N GLN A 176 -5.12 15.02 30.36
CA GLN A 176 -5.54 15.24 31.73
C GLN A 176 -5.82 13.90 32.41
N TRP A 177 -5.38 13.76 33.65
CA TRP A 177 -5.83 12.66 34.51
C TRP A 177 -7.11 13.04 35.24
N PRO A 178 -8.06 12.09 35.38
CA PRO A 178 -9.23 12.31 36.21
C PRO A 178 -8.84 12.44 37.68
N GLN A 179 -9.73 12.99 38.50
CA GLN A 179 -9.51 13.12 39.94
C GLN A 179 -9.33 11.78 40.68
N GLN A 180 -9.84 10.69 40.08
CA GLN A 180 -9.84 9.35 40.65
C GLN A 180 -8.43 8.72 40.68
N ALA A 181 -8.22 7.79 41.63
CA ALA A 181 -6.97 7.05 41.72
C ALA A 181 -6.75 6.11 40.53
N SER A 182 -5.49 5.92 40.12
CA SER A 182 -5.08 4.74 39.37
C SER A 182 -5.42 3.48 40.19
N GLY A 183 -6.07 2.49 39.56
CA GLY A 183 -6.39 1.23 40.22
C GLY A 183 -5.13 0.51 40.72
N ALA A 184 -5.29 -0.51 41.57
CA ALA A 184 -4.16 -1.32 42.06
C ALA A 184 -3.52 -2.23 40.98
N GLY A 185 -4.14 -2.33 39.80
CA GLY A 185 -3.66 -3.11 38.66
C GLY A 185 -2.54 -2.44 37.86
N ALA A 186 -2.13 -3.08 36.75
CA ALA A 186 -1.07 -2.56 35.89
C ALA A 186 -1.43 -1.19 35.29
N ILE A 187 -0.43 -0.33 35.13
CA ILE A 187 -0.58 1.01 34.55
C ILE A 187 -1.21 0.95 33.14
N ALA A 188 -0.78 -0.04 32.34
CA ALA A 188 -1.31 -0.35 31.03
C ALA A 188 -2.83 -0.62 31.03
N ASP A 189 -3.35 -1.15 32.14
CA ASP A 189 -4.72 -1.61 32.25
C ASP A 189 -5.64 -0.63 32.97
N SER A 190 -5.07 0.31 33.72
CA SER A 190 -5.87 1.33 34.39
C SER A 190 -6.60 2.20 33.35
N PRO A 191 -7.93 2.37 33.48
CA PRO A 191 -8.75 3.23 32.62
C PRO A 191 -8.71 4.69 33.07
N ALA A 192 -8.19 4.96 34.28
CA ALA A 192 -7.88 6.32 34.73
C ALA A 192 -6.66 6.90 34.00
N ASN A 193 -5.88 6.07 33.29
CA ASN A 193 -4.72 6.51 32.54
C ASN A 193 -5.13 6.87 31.10
N PRO A 194 -4.92 8.13 30.66
CA PRO A 194 -5.21 8.54 29.30
C PRO A 194 -4.45 7.73 28.26
N ARG A 195 -5.10 7.50 27.13
CA ARG A 195 -4.58 6.70 26.02
C ARG A 195 -4.68 7.47 24.71
N PHE A 196 -3.60 7.51 23.96
CA PHE A 196 -3.52 8.21 22.68
C PHE A 196 -3.16 7.22 21.59
N LEU A 197 -4.15 6.82 20.79
CA LEU A 197 -3.95 5.93 19.64
C LEU A 197 -3.27 6.71 18.51
N ARG A 198 -2.18 6.17 17.98
CA ARG A 198 -1.42 6.71 16.84
C ARG A 198 -1.08 5.61 15.84
N ARG A 199 -0.97 5.97 14.57
CA ARG A 199 -0.48 5.06 13.53
C ARG A 199 1.01 4.83 13.71
N LEU A 200 1.47 3.62 13.38
CA LEU A 200 2.90 3.32 13.30
C LEU A 200 3.47 4.02 12.06
N PRO A 201 4.46 4.91 12.21
CA PRO A 201 5.08 5.56 11.07
C PRO A 201 5.95 4.55 10.30
N THR A 202 6.03 4.73 8.98
CA THR A 202 6.82 3.87 8.09
C THR A 202 8.02 4.64 7.56
N LEU A 203 9.13 3.94 7.30
CA LEU A 203 10.28 4.55 6.64
C LEU A 203 9.87 4.99 5.23
N ASP A 204 10.11 6.23 4.87
CA ASP A 204 9.89 6.71 3.51
C ASP A 204 11.10 7.53 3.05
N ALA A 205 11.78 7.02 2.00
CA ALA A 205 12.95 7.69 1.46
C ALA A 205 12.61 9.07 0.89
N ASP A 206 11.40 9.28 0.36
CA ASP A 206 11.01 10.57 -0.21
C ASP A 206 10.79 11.64 0.86
N GLU A 207 10.22 11.25 2.00
CA GLU A 207 10.06 12.14 3.15
C GLU A 207 11.39 12.63 3.71
N ILE A 208 12.45 11.81 3.57
CA ILE A 208 13.83 12.16 3.89
C ILE A 208 14.46 13.00 2.77
N ASN A 209 14.38 12.51 1.53
CA ASN A 209 15.15 12.99 0.38
C ASN A 209 14.66 14.35 -0.13
N ARG A 210 13.37 14.69 0.05
CA ARG A 210 12.80 16.01 -0.29
C ARG A 210 13.51 17.20 0.35
N HIS A 211 14.35 16.94 1.36
CA HIS A 211 15.12 17.96 2.05
C HIS A 211 16.55 18.12 1.55
N TYR A 212 16.96 17.33 0.55
CA TYR A 212 18.30 17.28 -0.02
C TYR A 212 18.22 17.39 -1.55
N GLU A 213 17.34 18.28 -2.03
CA GLU A 213 17.06 18.52 -3.45
C GLU A 213 18.14 19.36 -4.14
N ALA A 214 18.96 20.09 -3.38
CA ALA A 214 20.09 20.83 -3.94
C ALA A 214 21.20 19.87 -4.39
N GLU A 215 21.83 20.16 -5.53
CA GLU A 215 22.92 19.35 -6.09
C GLU A 215 24.06 19.13 -5.08
N ALA A 216 24.39 20.16 -4.29
CA ALA A 216 25.41 20.11 -3.26
C ALA A 216 25.08 19.13 -2.09
N ASP A 217 23.81 18.78 -1.92
CA ASP A 217 23.30 17.94 -0.84
C ASP A 217 22.95 16.51 -1.31
N ARG A 218 23.13 16.17 -2.59
CA ARG A 218 22.70 14.89 -3.19
C ARG A 218 23.27 13.67 -2.47
N ASP A 219 24.52 13.76 -1.99
CA ASP A 219 25.20 12.66 -1.29
C ASP A 219 24.65 12.42 0.13
N LEU A 220 23.81 13.33 0.67
CA LEU A 220 23.16 13.20 1.97
C LEU A 220 21.85 12.38 1.92
N ARG A 221 21.37 12.06 0.72
CA ARG A 221 20.12 11.29 0.52
C ARG A 221 20.25 9.84 1.02
N LEU A 222 19.10 9.23 1.29
CA LEU A 222 18.96 7.80 1.51
C LEU A 222 18.91 7.10 0.14
N GLU A 223 19.89 6.24 -0.12
CA GLU A 223 19.95 5.41 -1.34
C GLU A 223 19.19 4.07 -1.15
N PRO A 224 18.62 3.48 -2.22
CA PRO A 224 17.86 2.24 -2.15
C PRO A 224 18.63 1.06 -1.53
N ASP A 225 19.92 0.89 -1.83
CA ASP A 225 20.77 -0.18 -1.28
C ASP A 225 21.07 -0.01 0.22
N GLN A 226 20.82 1.17 0.77
CA GLN A 226 20.99 1.51 2.18
C GLN A 226 19.67 1.42 2.99
N ILE A 227 18.54 1.11 2.35
CA ILE A 227 17.21 1.10 2.99
C ILE A 227 17.15 0.16 4.19
N ASP A 228 17.78 -1.02 4.09
CA ASP A 228 17.83 -2.04 5.14
C ASP A 228 18.67 -1.59 6.36
N ARG A 229 19.44 -0.51 6.23
CA ARG A 229 20.25 0.10 7.31
C ARG A 229 19.63 1.38 7.86
N ALA A 230 18.53 1.85 7.27
CA ALA A 230 17.77 2.99 7.74
C ALA A 230 16.65 2.54 8.71
N GLY A 231 16.13 3.48 9.47
CA GLY A 231 15.07 3.19 10.43
C GLY A 231 14.33 4.43 10.90
N ILE A 232 13.08 4.22 11.32
CA ILE A 232 12.25 5.22 11.97
C ILE A 232 12.23 4.97 13.47
N TYR A 233 12.32 6.05 14.22
CA TYR A 233 12.37 6.07 15.67
C TYR A 233 11.35 7.04 16.23
N LEU A 234 10.73 6.67 17.34
CA LEU A 234 9.92 7.55 18.15
C LEU A 234 10.76 8.14 19.28
N ARG A 235 10.55 9.41 19.59
CA ARG A 235 11.05 10.05 20.80
C ARG A 235 9.90 10.71 21.51
N VAL A 236 9.65 10.28 22.75
CA VAL A 236 8.61 10.84 23.60
C VAL A 236 9.27 11.72 24.64
N VAL A 237 8.82 12.97 24.71
CA VAL A 237 9.27 13.94 25.68
C VAL A 237 8.09 14.38 26.53
N LEU A 238 8.18 14.19 27.85
CA LEU A 238 7.21 14.72 28.80
C LEU A 238 7.66 16.13 29.22
N GLU A 239 7.01 17.15 28.66
CA GLU A 239 7.45 18.55 28.77
C GLU A 239 6.95 19.23 30.04
N SER A 240 5.73 18.89 30.47
CA SER A 240 5.16 19.40 31.72
C SER A 240 4.23 18.37 32.32
N PHE A 241 4.28 18.24 33.65
CA PHE A 241 3.38 17.41 34.44
C PHE A 241 3.28 17.97 35.86
N ASP A 242 2.15 17.70 36.50
CA ASP A 242 1.92 18.12 37.89
C ASP A 242 2.49 17.13 38.91
N ARG A 243 2.71 15.87 38.54
CA ARG A 243 3.23 14.76 39.39
C ARG A 243 3.92 13.66 38.58
N ASN A 244 4.60 12.74 39.29
CA ASN A 244 5.20 11.53 38.72
C ASN A 244 4.30 10.85 37.69
N ALA A 245 4.86 10.59 36.50
CA ALA A 245 4.16 9.91 35.42
C ALA A 245 5.09 8.92 34.71
N ARG A 246 4.50 7.86 34.16
CA ARG A 246 5.14 6.92 33.24
C ARG A 246 4.50 7.02 31.87
N VAL A 247 5.26 6.73 30.82
CA VAL A 247 4.71 6.60 29.48
C VAL A 247 5.00 5.21 28.94
N LEU A 248 3.96 4.52 28.51
CA LEU A 248 4.04 3.21 27.91
C LEU A 248 3.51 3.28 26.47
N ALA A 249 4.11 2.52 25.56
CA ALA A 249 3.49 2.16 24.30
C ALA A 249 2.80 0.80 24.46
N LEU A 250 1.49 0.77 24.22
CA LEU A 250 0.70 -0.45 24.11
C LEU A 250 0.47 -0.78 22.64
N THR A 251 0.61 -2.04 22.32
CA THR A 251 0.25 -2.61 21.03
C THR A 251 -1.18 -3.17 21.06
N ALA A 252 -1.77 -3.43 19.89
CA ALA A 252 -3.15 -3.93 19.78
C ALA A 252 -3.37 -5.30 20.44
N ASP A 253 -2.32 -6.12 20.59
CA ASP A 253 -2.36 -7.40 21.30
C ASP A 253 -2.27 -7.27 22.84
N GLY A 254 -2.20 -6.03 23.35
CA GLY A 254 -2.12 -5.73 24.78
C GLY A 254 -0.72 -5.79 25.36
N SER A 255 0.32 -6.13 24.59
CA SER A 255 1.70 -6.02 25.09
C SER A 255 2.10 -4.57 25.30
N SER A 256 2.93 -4.33 26.31
CA SER A 256 3.32 -2.99 26.75
C SER A 256 4.83 -2.83 26.78
N ARG A 257 5.33 -1.72 26.27
CA ARG A 257 6.71 -1.28 26.44
C ARG A 257 6.77 0.03 27.19
N GLU A 258 7.50 0.05 28.29
CA GLU A 258 7.81 1.29 28.98
C GLU A 258 8.76 2.14 28.13
N LEU A 259 8.33 3.37 27.81
CA LEU A 259 9.14 4.35 27.08
C LEU A 259 9.83 5.33 28.04
N LEU A 260 9.18 5.63 29.17
CA LEU A 260 9.65 6.57 30.18
C LEU A 260 9.38 6.05 31.58
N ALA A 261 10.43 6.00 32.40
CA ALA A 261 10.38 5.70 33.83
C ALA A 261 10.53 7.00 34.67
N THR A 262 9.86 7.02 35.81
CA THR A 262 9.61 8.16 36.72
C THR A 262 10.84 8.97 37.16
N VAL A 263 10.89 10.30 36.91
CA VAL A 263 11.68 11.31 37.67
C VAL A 263 11.11 12.74 37.50
N ASN A 264 11.18 13.62 38.52
CA ASN A 264 10.86 15.05 38.40
C ASN A 264 11.72 15.77 37.33
N GLY A 265 11.10 16.48 36.37
CA GLY A 265 11.77 17.29 35.34
C GLY A 265 11.34 16.93 33.90
N VAL A 266 11.85 17.61 32.87
CA VAL A 266 11.60 17.19 31.47
C VAL A 266 12.31 15.85 31.24
N ILE A 267 11.55 14.83 30.85
CA ILE A 267 12.09 13.47 30.61
C ILE A 267 11.94 13.11 29.14
N ASP A 268 12.96 12.44 28.60
CA ASP A 268 13.11 12.08 27.21
C ASP A 268 13.37 10.57 27.11
N SER A 269 12.59 9.87 26.29
CA SER A 269 12.71 8.42 26.11
C SER A 269 14.01 8.01 25.41
N GLY A 270 14.74 8.97 24.87
CA GLY A 270 15.67 8.70 23.79
C GLY A 270 14.92 8.20 22.55
N LEU A 271 15.67 7.63 21.60
CA LEU A 271 15.07 7.07 20.39
C LEU A 271 14.67 5.61 20.60
N VAL A 272 13.40 5.30 20.33
CA VAL A 272 12.83 3.96 20.36
C VAL A 272 12.52 3.55 18.93
N ALA A 273 13.17 2.49 18.44
CA ALA A 273 12.95 2.00 17.07
C ALA A 273 11.50 1.55 16.89
N VAL A 274 10.83 2.00 15.82
CA VAL A 274 9.44 1.63 15.55
C VAL A 274 9.29 0.13 15.33
N ASP A 275 10.26 -0.51 14.67
CA ASP A 275 10.26 -1.96 14.48
C ASP A 275 10.24 -2.75 15.80
N SER A 276 10.76 -2.17 16.87
CA SER A 276 10.71 -2.80 18.19
C SER A 276 9.33 -2.66 18.88
N LEU A 277 8.39 -1.98 18.24
CA LEU A 277 6.95 -1.95 18.56
C LEU A 277 6.15 -2.86 17.61
N HIS A 278 6.78 -3.41 16.57
CA HIS A 278 6.20 -4.28 15.55
C HIS A 278 6.25 -5.78 15.88
N SER A 279 6.67 -6.19 17.09
CA SER A 279 6.83 -7.62 17.46
C SER A 279 5.51 -8.39 17.64
N ARG A 280 4.52 -8.14 16.79
CA ARG A 280 3.19 -8.73 16.80
C ARG A 280 3.13 -9.93 15.85
N PRO A 281 2.38 -10.97 16.21
CA PRO A 281 2.08 -12.08 15.32
C PRO A 281 1.53 -11.65 13.95
N GLY A 282 2.33 -11.90 12.90
CA GLY A 282 1.92 -11.71 11.51
C GLY A 282 1.75 -10.26 11.05
N LEU A 283 2.56 -9.33 11.56
CA LEU A 283 2.91 -8.07 10.88
C LEU A 283 4.33 -8.14 10.35
N GLU A 284 4.56 -7.53 9.19
CA GLU A 284 5.86 -7.53 8.55
C GLU A 284 6.80 -6.48 9.16
N SER A 285 8.06 -6.86 9.30
CA SER A 285 9.18 -6.07 9.82
C SER A 285 10.48 -6.48 9.13
N LEU A 286 11.56 -5.73 9.36
CA LEU A 286 12.89 -6.12 8.90
C LEU A 286 13.30 -7.51 9.42
N ASP A 287 12.96 -7.83 10.66
CA ASP A 287 13.22 -9.13 11.28
C ASP A 287 12.44 -10.26 10.57
N SER A 288 11.14 -10.08 10.32
CA SER A 288 10.35 -11.10 9.61
C SER A 288 10.82 -11.30 8.17
N ALA A 289 11.26 -10.23 7.48
CA ALA A 289 11.80 -10.32 6.12
C ALA A 289 13.13 -11.09 6.09
N ASN A 290 14.03 -10.83 7.05
CA ASN A 290 15.27 -11.58 7.20
C ASN A 290 15.00 -13.06 7.49
N LYS A 291 14.02 -13.36 8.36
CA LYS A 291 13.60 -14.73 8.66
C LYS A 291 13.01 -15.42 7.45
N TYR A 292 12.16 -14.74 6.68
CA TYR A 292 11.61 -15.27 5.43
C TYR A 292 12.73 -15.62 4.44
N TYR A 293 13.69 -14.71 4.23
CA TYR A 293 14.81 -14.97 3.33
C TYR A 293 15.74 -16.10 3.79
N ALA A 294 15.95 -16.25 5.10
CA ALA A 294 16.63 -17.42 5.65
C ALA A 294 15.82 -18.70 5.39
N LEU A 295 14.49 -18.69 5.58
CA LEU A 295 13.63 -19.85 5.33
C LEU A 295 13.71 -20.34 3.87
N ILE A 296 13.91 -19.45 2.89
CA ILE A 296 13.96 -19.81 1.47
C ILE A 296 15.35 -19.85 0.86
N ASP A 297 16.40 -19.80 1.69
CA ASP A 297 17.81 -19.77 1.25
C ASP A 297 18.09 -18.71 0.17
N ALA A 298 17.63 -17.47 0.42
CA ALA A 298 17.67 -16.43 -0.58
C ALA A 298 19.10 -16.04 -0.98
N PRO A 299 19.43 -16.03 -2.28
CA PRO A 299 20.73 -15.54 -2.74
C PRO A 299 20.86 -14.03 -2.46
N PRO A 300 22.04 -13.54 -2.06
CA PRO A 300 22.27 -12.13 -1.77
C PRO A 300 22.22 -11.21 -3.00
N THR A 301 22.39 -11.72 -4.22
CA THR A 301 22.36 -10.91 -5.45
C THR A 301 21.46 -11.50 -6.54
N LEU A 302 20.95 -10.62 -7.42
CA LEU A 302 20.16 -11.03 -8.58
C LEU A 302 20.95 -11.96 -9.50
N ALA A 303 22.25 -11.72 -9.69
CA ALA A 303 23.10 -12.54 -10.54
C ALA A 303 23.15 -14.00 -10.03
N GLN A 304 23.28 -14.18 -8.72
CA GLN A 304 23.25 -15.51 -8.10
C GLN A 304 21.87 -16.17 -8.18
N TRP A 305 20.80 -15.38 -8.02
CA TRP A 305 19.44 -15.87 -8.24
C TRP A 305 19.22 -16.34 -9.69
N LYS A 306 19.60 -15.51 -10.67
CA LYS A 306 19.49 -15.83 -12.10
C LYS A 306 20.25 -17.11 -12.46
N ALA A 307 21.47 -17.26 -11.94
CA ALA A 307 22.28 -18.46 -12.15
C ALA A 307 21.57 -19.71 -11.60
N ARG A 308 20.99 -19.63 -10.39
CA ARG A 308 20.21 -20.73 -9.77
C ARG A 308 18.94 -21.05 -10.57
N ALA A 309 18.23 -20.03 -11.04
CA ALA A 309 17.02 -20.15 -11.84
C ALA A 309 17.27 -20.57 -13.30
N GLY A 310 18.54 -20.70 -13.71
CA GLY A 310 18.92 -21.15 -15.05
C GLY A 310 18.74 -20.10 -16.15
N PHE A 311 18.75 -18.80 -15.81
CA PHE A 311 18.77 -17.71 -16.79
C PHE A 311 20.19 -17.47 -17.31
N GLN A 312 20.32 -17.26 -18.62
CA GLN A 312 21.55 -16.79 -19.23
C GLN A 312 21.74 -15.28 -19.00
N ALA A 313 22.94 -14.77 -19.30
CA ALA A 313 23.25 -13.34 -19.16
C ALA A 313 22.33 -12.46 -20.01
N ASP A 314 22.06 -12.88 -21.26
CA ASP A 314 21.01 -12.33 -22.11
C ASP A 314 19.95 -13.42 -22.37
N PRO A 315 18.84 -13.42 -21.62
CA PRO A 315 17.84 -14.46 -21.72
C PRO A 315 16.75 -14.17 -22.75
N ARG A 316 16.82 -13.07 -23.52
CA ARG A 316 15.76 -12.66 -24.47
C ARG A 316 15.45 -13.73 -25.51
N ASP A 317 16.49 -14.37 -26.03
CA ASP A 317 16.39 -15.43 -27.04
C ASP A 317 16.63 -16.83 -26.45
N GLN A 318 16.69 -16.95 -25.12
CA GLN A 318 16.94 -18.22 -24.46
C GLN A 318 15.73 -19.17 -24.67
N PRO A 319 15.94 -20.41 -25.18
CA PRO A 319 14.84 -21.35 -25.35
C PRO A 319 14.08 -21.64 -24.04
N GLY A 320 12.76 -21.53 -24.08
CA GLY A 320 11.90 -21.74 -22.91
C GLY A 320 11.75 -20.52 -22.01
N VAL A 321 12.31 -19.36 -22.41
CA VAL A 321 12.07 -18.07 -21.79
C VAL A 321 11.04 -17.29 -22.62
N ALA A 322 9.98 -16.82 -21.97
CA ALA A 322 9.09 -15.81 -22.50
C ALA A 322 9.54 -14.44 -22.00
N HIS A 323 9.57 -13.45 -22.89
CA HIS A 323 10.00 -12.09 -22.58
C HIS A 323 9.00 -11.07 -23.13
N ALA A 324 8.60 -10.11 -22.30
CA ALA A 324 7.66 -9.08 -22.69
C ALA A 324 7.99 -7.72 -22.04
N ASN A 325 7.74 -6.64 -22.77
CA ASN A 325 7.85 -5.26 -22.28
C ASN A 325 6.48 -4.59 -22.23
N TYR A 326 6.10 -4.02 -21.10
CA TYR A 326 4.80 -3.35 -21.00
C TYR A 326 4.79 -2.37 -19.84
N ASN A 327 3.88 -1.39 -19.88
CA ASN A 327 3.50 -0.64 -18.70
C ASN A 327 2.28 -1.32 -18.07
N ASN A 328 2.30 -1.55 -16.76
CA ASN A 328 1.12 -2.11 -16.09
C ASN A 328 0.14 -1.00 -15.73
N ASN A 329 -0.94 -0.93 -16.50
CA ASN A 329 -1.88 0.20 -16.51
C ASN A 329 -2.84 0.18 -15.32
N TYR A 330 -3.05 -0.94 -14.62
CA TYR A 330 -4.02 -1.05 -13.52
C TYR A 330 -3.41 -1.68 -12.24
N ASP A 331 -2.10 -1.58 -12.04
CA ASP A 331 -1.38 -2.13 -10.87
C ASP A 331 -0.44 -1.07 -10.25
N LEU A 332 0.84 -1.06 -10.65
CA LEU A 332 1.85 -0.13 -10.13
C LEU A 332 2.21 1.02 -11.09
N GLY A 333 1.84 0.95 -12.37
CA GLY A 333 2.12 2.03 -13.34
C GLY A 333 3.56 2.14 -13.82
N PHE A 334 4.36 1.10 -13.60
CA PHE A 334 5.77 1.05 -14.01
C PHE A 334 5.94 0.41 -15.38
N GLY A 335 6.96 0.87 -16.12
CA GLY A 335 7.51 0.11 -17.23
C GLY A 335 8.17 -1.16 -16.71
N ARG A 336 7.80 -2.30 -17.30
CA ARG A 336 8.23 -3.63 -16.89
C ARG A 336 8.90 -4.33 -18.06
N GLU A 337 10.10 -4.82 -17.83
CA GLU A 337 10.78 -5.80 -18.69
C GLU A 337 10.70 -7.16 -17.98
N MET A 338 9.77 -7.99 -18.44
CA MET A 338 9.37 -9.24 -17.79
C MET A 338 10.03 -10.43 -18.46
N TYR A 339 10.59 -11.33 -17.66
CA TYR A 339 11.11 -12.62 -18.10
C TYR A 339 10.44 -13.73 -17.31
N LEU A 340 10.02 -14.79 -18.00
CA LEU A 340 9.49 -15.99 -17.38
C LEU A 340 10.12 -17.21 -18.03
N ARG A 341 10.63 -18.13 -17.22
CA ARG A 341 11.20 -19.41 -17.65
C ARG A 341 10.42 -20.55 -17.01
N ARG A 342 9.99 -21.51 -17.81
CA ARG A 342 9.50 -22.81 -17.32
C ARG A 342 10.55 -23.87 -17.59
N ASP A 343 11.04 -24.47 -16.52
CA ASP A 343 11.99 -25.58 -16.62
C ASP A 343 11.29 -26.82 -17.17
N ARG A 344 11.89 -27.46 -18.18
CA ARG A 344 11.27 -28.61 -18.86
C ARG A 344 11.37 -29.90 -18.06
N ASP A 345 12.45 -30.06 -17.31
CA ASP A 345 12.76 -31.31 -16.63
C ASP A 345 12.01 -31.40 -15.30
N CYS A 346 12.00 -30.29 -14.55
CA CYS A 346 11.47 -30.23 -13.20
C CYS A 346 10.09 -29.56 -13.16
N GLY A 347 9.68 -28.87 -14.23
CA GLY A 347 8.41 -28.15 -14.28
C GLY A 347 8.37 -26.94 -13.33
N ASN A 348 9.52 -26.46 -12.87
CA ASN A 348 9.62 -25.25 -12.05
C ASN A 348 9.34 -24.02 -12.91
N VAL A 349 8.78 -22.98 -12.30
CA VAL A 349 8.50 -21.71 -12.99
C VAL A 349 9.27 -20.62 -12.28
N TYR A 350 10.11 -19.91 -13.03
CA TYR A 350 10.91 -18.80 -12.55
C TYR A 350 10.50 -17.56 -13.31
N SER A 351 10.41 -16.42 -12.65
CA SER A 351 10.18 -15.16 -13.33
C SER A 351 10.90 -14.04 -12.64
N TYR A 352 11.31 -13.02 -13.40
CA TYR A 352 11.78 -11.78 -12.83
C TYR A 352 11.35 -10.61 -13.70
N VAL A 353 11.19 -9.45 -13.08
CA VAL A 353 10.79 -8.22 -13.73
C VAL A 353 11.74 -7.11 -13.32
N ASN A 354 12.36 -6.47 -14.31
CA ASN A 354 13.04 -5.20 -14.10
C ASN A 354 11.98 -4.09 -14.16
N ASN A 355 11.91 -3.27 -13.11
CA ASN A 355 10.97 -2.17 -13.02
C ASN A 355 11.65 -0.83 -13.31
N TYR A 356 10.98 -0.03 -14.11
CA TYR A 356 11.42 1.25 -14.63
C TYR A 356 10.32 2.29 -14.45
N PRO A 357 10.65 3.59 -14.31
CA PRO A 357 9.65 4.63 -14.14
C PRO A 357 8.61 4.67 -15.27
N THR A 358 9.02 4.36 -16.51
CA THR A 358 8.14 4.36 -17.69
C THR A 358 8.49 3.21 -18.64
N LEU A 359 7.56 2.84 -19.54
CA LEU A 359 7.84 1.87 -20.60
C LEU A 359 8.98 2.33 -21.52
N GLU A 360 9.03 3.62 -21.88
CA GLU A 360 10.13 4.15 -22.70
C GLU A 360 11.50 3.90 -22.05
N THR A 361 11.64 4.17 -20.76
CA THR A 361 12.89 3.90 -20.02
C THR A 361 13.21 2.41 -19.91
N ALA A 362 12.19 1.55 -19.85
CA ALA A 362 12.38 0.09 -19.88
C ALA A 362 12.95 -0.37 -21.23
N LEU A 363 12.39 0.13 -22.34
CA LEU A 363 12.84 -0.18 -23.70
C LEU A 363 14.26 0.35 -23.98
N GLN A 364 14.69 1.39 -23.26
CA GLN A 364 16.04 1.94 -23.31
C GLN A 364 17.02 1.29 -22.31
N GLY A 365 16.53 0.50 -21.35
CA GLY A 365 17.35 -0.08 -20.27
C GLY A 365 17.95 0.96 -19.33
N ARG A 366 17.24 2.05 -19.04
CA ARG A 366 17.74 3.18 -18.23
C ARG A 366 16.92 3.40 -16.97
N ASN A 367 17.56 3.81 -15.89
CA ASN A 367 16.90 4.17 -14.62
C ASN A 367 16.05 3.02 -14.02
N ARG A 368 16.52 1.78 -14.16
CA ARG A 368 15.94 0.65 -13.41
C ARG A 368 16.09 0.93 -11.92
N PHE A 369 14.99 0.85 -11.17
CA PHE A 369 15.01 1.13 -9.73
C PHE A 369 14.87 -0.12 -8.86
N ALA A 370 14.26 -1.20 -9.38
CA ALA A 370 14.13 -2.46 -8.66
C ALA A 370 13.94 -3.65 -9.62
N THR A 371 14.38 -4.82 -9.19
CA THR A 371 14.05 -6.11 -9.81
C THR A 371 13.28 -6.97 -8.83
N VAL A 372 12.10 -7.46 -9.20
CA VAL A 372 11.35 -8.44 -8.39
C VAL A 372 11.44 -9.79 -9.08
N ALA A 373 11.70 -10.85 -8.31
CA ALA A 373 11.74 -12.20 -8.83
C ALA A 373 10.78 -13.11 -8.06
N MET A 374 10.23 -14.09 -8.79
CA MET A 374 9.34 -15.11 -8.26
C MET A 374 9.80 -16.50 -8.70
N GLU A 375 9.58 -17.47 -7.85
CA GLU A 375 9.95 -18.86 -8.09
C GLU A 375 8.86 -19.80 -7.59
N TYR A 376 8.37 -20.70 -8.43
CA TYR A 376 7.55 -21.85 -8.08
C TYR A 376 8.35 -23.13 -8.24
N SER A 377 8.87 -23.62 -7.11
CA SER A 377 9.76 -24.78 -7.02
C SER A 377 9.71 -25.39 -5.62
N PRO A 378 10.25 -26.60 -5.41
CA PRO A 378 10.46 -27.14 -4.07
C PRO A 378 11.35 -26.26 -3.21
N LEU A 379 11.28 -26.42 -1.88
CA LEU A 379 12.01 -25.56 -0.94
C LEU A 379 13.52 -25.58 -1.18
N ASP A 380 14.09 -26.74 -1.55
CA ASP A 380 15.50 -26.94 -1.88
C ASP A 380 15.91 -26.44 -3.28
N HIS A 381 14.97 -25.83 -4.02
CA HIS A 381 15.11 -25.37 -5.40
C HIS A 381 15.33 -26.48 -6.45
N GLY A 382 15.19 -27.75 -6.03
CA GLY A 382 15.40 -28.93 -6.86
C GLY A 382 14.18 -29.32 -7.70
N CYS A 383 14.05 -30.61 -7.96
CA CYS A 383 13.06 -31.18 -8.87
C CYS A 383 12.05 -32.12 -8.20
N HIS A 384 12.23 -32.38 -6.91
CA HIS A 384 11.46 -33.35 -6.15
C HIS A 384 10.83 -32.68 -4.93
N GLY A 385 9.61 -33.09 -4.61
CA GLY A 385 8.84 -32.54 -3.49
C GLY A 385 7.78 -31.53 -3.91
N ASP A 386 7.01 -31.09 -2.92
CA ASP A 386 5.96 -30.10 -3.09
C ASP A 386 6.56 -28.73 -3.41
N LYS A 387 5.86 -27.96 -4.24
CA LYS A 387 6.32 -26.65 -4.69
C LYS A 387 5.59 -25.53 -3.97
N LEU A 388 6.30 -24.45 -3.73
CA LEU A 388 5.74 -23.22 -3.16
C LEU A 388 6.21 -22.01 -3.95
N VAL A 389 5.48 -20.90 -3.83
CA VAL A 389 5.87 -19.60 -4.41
C VAL A 389 6.82 -18.87 -3.46
N LYS A 390 7.95 -18.42 -3.99
CA LYS A 390 8.96 -17.61 -3.30
C LYS A 390 9.06 -16.23 -3.97
N PHE A 391 9.26 -15.18 -3.18
CA PHE A 391 9.44 -13.81 -3.65
C PHE A 391 10.83 -13.30 -3.30
N TYR A 392 11.42 -12.54 -4.20
CA TYR A 392 12.70 -11.87 -4.03
C TYR A 392 12.59 -10.45 -4.56
N ALA A 393 13.29 -9.53 -3.91
CA ALA A 393 13.32 -8.14 -4.29
C ALA A 393 14.77 -7.68 -4.28
N PHE A 394 15.22 -7.07 -5.37
CA PHE A 394 16.59 -6.61 -5.53
C PHE A 394 16.61 -5.14 -5.95
N VAL A 395 17.56 -4.38 -5.42
CA VAL A 395 17.78 -2.97 -5.77
C VAL A 395 19.20 -2.79 -6.30
N PRO A 396 19.44 -1.86 -7.23
CA PRO A 396 20.79 -1.57 -7.71
C PRO A 396 21.65 -0.99 -6.59
N ASP A 397 22.82 -1.59 -6.34
CA ASP A 397 23.88 -1.00 -5.53
C ASP A 397 24.83 -0.25 -6.46
N GLN A 398 24.82 1.08 -6.38
CA GLN A 398 25.65 1.93 -7.24
C GLN A 398 27.15 1.82 -6.96
N THR A 399 27.55 1.30 -5.80
CA THR A 399 28.95 1.18 -5.38
C THR A 399 29.57 -0.07 -6.01
N THR A 400 28.85 -1.18 -6.00
CA THR A 400 29.34 -2.47 -6.53
C THR A 400 28.91 -2.73 -7.97
N GLY A 401 27.82 -2.10 -8.43
CA GLY A 401 27.19 -2.38 -9.72
C GLY A 401 26.33 -3.65 -9.74
N GLU A 402 26.21 -4.35 -8.61
CA GLU A 402 25.34 -5.52 -8.44
C GLU A 402 23.91 -5.09 -8.08
N ASP A 403 22.93 -5.98 -8.31
CA ASP A 403 21.62 -5.84 -7.70
C ASP A 403 21.57 -6.68 -6.42
N VAL A 404 21.44 -6.03 -5.28
CA VAL A 404 21.48 -6.64 -3.94
C VAL A 404 20.08 -6.91 -3.41
N LEU A 405 19.92 -7.98 -2.65
CA LEU A 405 18.65 -8.36 -2.02
C LEU A 405 18.20 -7.24 -1.07
N ALA A 406 16.94 -6.80 -1.19
CA ALA A 406 16.32 -5.77 -0.35
C ALA A 406 15.18 -6.38 0.49
N ARG A 407 15.01 -5.96 1.75
CA ARG A 407 13.97 -6.51 2.64
C ARG A 407 12.65 -5.77 2.54
N SER A 408 12.63 -4.58 1.95
CA SER A 408 11.43 -3.80 1.74
C SER A 408 11.40 -3.15 0.37
N MET A 409 10.19 -2.76 -0.04
CA MET A 409 9.94 -1.99 -1.25
C MET A 409 8.86 -0.94 -0.99
N ASN A 410 9.04 0.26 -1.55
CA ASN A 410 8.04 1.34 -1.58
C ASN A 410 7.42 1.47 -2.98
N PHE A 411 6.60 0.50 -3.38
CA PHE A 411 6.00 0.48 -4.73
C PHE A 411 4.81 1.43 -4.90
N ASP A 412 4.22 1.92 -3.81
CA ASP A 412 3.06 2.82 -3.81
C ASP A 412 3.40 4.24 -3.34
N GLY A 413 4.68 4.56 -3.13
CA GLY A 413 5.15 5.89 -2.71
C GLY A 413 4.62 6.31 -1.33
N ARG A 414 4.29 5.36 -0.44
CA ARG A 414 3.71 5.61 0.90
C ARG A 414 4.48 4.88 1.99
N GLY A 415 5.80 4.93 1.86
CA GLY A 415 6.77 4.28 2.71
C GLY A 415 6.94 2.78 2.48
N GLU A 416 8.03 2.28 3.00
CA GLU A 416 8.50 0.90 2.87
C GLU A 416 7.48 -0.13 3.37
N ARG A 417 7.38 -1.23 2.63
CA ARG A 417 6.63 -2.45 2.99
C ARG A 417 7.56 -3.65 2.85
N PHE A 418 7.58 -4.51 3.86
CA PHE A 418 8.54 -5.62 3.90
C PHE A 418 8.12 -6.82 3.05
N VAL A 419 9.10 -7.51 2.47
CA VAL A 419 8.94 -8.80 1.79
C VAL A 419 8.77 -9.91 2.84
N PRO A 420 7.89 -10.90 2.63
CA PRO A 420 7.09 -11.15 1.44
C PRO A 420 5.76 -10.40 1.38
N GLY A 421 5.36 -9.72 2.45
CA GLY A 421 4.01 -9.16 2.57
C GLY A 421 3.63 -8.18 1.46
N VAL A 422 4.54 -7.30 1.07
CA VAL A 422 4.35 -6.37 -0.08
C VAL A 422 4.00 -7.11 -1.38
N CYS A 423 4.55 -8.31 -1.59
CA CYS A 423 4.25 -9.14 -2.76
C CYS A 423 2.95 -9.94 -2.56
N VAL A 424 2.76 -10.50 -1.36
CA VAL A 424 1.56 -11.29 -0.99
C VAL A 424 0.29 -10.45 -1.08
N ALA A 425 0.35 -9.14 -0.84
CA ALA A 425 -0.79 -8.25 -0.97
C ALA A 425 -1.48 -8.35 -2.36
N CYS A 426 -0.70 -8.43 -3.43
CA CYS A 426 -1.20 -8.62 -4.80
C CYS A 426 -1.33 -10.11 -5.18
N HIS A 427 -0.36 -10.93 -4.81
CA HIS A 427 -0.28 -12.35 -5.20
C HIS A 427 -1.13 -13.31 -4.36
N ARG A 428 -1.89 -12.75 -3.41
CA ARG A 428 -2.71 -13.44 -2.41
C ARG A 428 -1.90 -14.43 -1.57
N GLY A 429 -2.57 -15.04 -0.59
CA GLY A 429 -1.97 -15.95 0.37
C GLY A 429 -1.91 -15.35 1.78
N SER A 430 -1.04 -15.93 2.61
CA SER A 430 -0.87 -15.59 4.02
C SER A 430 0.60 -15.58 4.39
N VAL A 431 1.02 -14.66 5.24
CA VAL A 431 2.37 -14.65 5.80
C VAL A 431 2.34 -15.33 7.17
N PRO A 432 3.10 -16.43 7.38
CA PRO A 432 3.18 -17.09 8.67
C PRO A 432 3.76 -16.18 9.75
N ASP A 433 3.33 -16.37 10.99
CA ASP A 433 3.94 -15.67 12.13
C ASP A 433 5.32 -16.24 12.44
N LEU A 434 6.36 -15.42 12.26
CA LEU A 434 7.76 -15.76 12.52
C LEU A 434 8.30 -15.11 13.81
N SER A 435 7.44 -14.44 14.60
CA SER A 435 7.86 -13.69 15.79
C SER A 435 8.51 -14.57 16.86
N ALA A 436 8.03 -15.81 17.03
CA ALA A 436 8.49 -16.74 18.05
C ALA A 436 9.79 -17.50 17.71
N ILE A 437 10.31 -17.38 16.49
CA ILE A 437 11.48 -18.16 16.03
C ILE A 437 12.68 -17.22 15.90
N PRO A 438 13.77 -17.40 16.67
CA PRO A 438 14.99 -16.62 16.49
C PRO A 438 15.61 -16.86 15.10
N LEU A 439 16.13 -15.80 14.47
CA LEU A 439 16.75 -15.91 13.13
C LEU A 439 17.87 -16.96 13.08
N ALA A 440 18.68 -17.06 14.14
CA ALA A 440 19.79 -18.00 14.23
C ALA A 440 19.35 -19.49 14.31
N GLU A 441 18.08 -19.76 14.60
CA GLU A 441 17.54 -21.12 14.70
C GLU A 441 16.94 -21.62 13.38
N ILE A 442 16.76 -20.75 12.38
CA ILE A 442 16.08 -21.10 11.11
C ILE A 442 16.82 -22.19 10.34
N ASP A 443 18.15 -22.13 10.29
CA ASP A 443 18.97 -23.12 9.59
C ASP A 443 18.93 -24.51 10.26
N GLY A 444 18.52 -24.57 11.54
CA GLY A 444 18.39 -25.82 12.31
C GLY A 444 17.01 -26.47 12.22
N LEU A 445 16.03 -25.83 11.57
CA LEU A 445 14.70 -26.39 11.41
C LEU A 445 14.73 -27.59 10.47
N ASP A 446 13.90 -28.60 10.77
CA ASP A 446 13.66 -29.68 9.81
C ASP A 446 12.93 -29.15 8.56
N GLU A 447 13.07 -29.89 7.45
CA GLU A 447 12.56 -29.48 6.15
C GLU A 447 11.04 -29.29 6.13
N ALA A 448 10.28 -30.13 6.84
CA ALA A 448 8.82 -30.05 6.88
C ALA A 448 8.36 -28.78 7.60
N ARG A 449 8.99 -28.44 8.73
CA ARG A 449 8.70 -27.20 9.47
C ARG A 449 9.14 -25.97 8.67
N ARG A 450 10.31 -26.02 8.04
CA ARG A 450 10.81 -24.94 7.17
C ARG A 450 9.87 -24.71 5.98
N PHE A 451 9.40 -25.78 5.34
CA PHE A 451 8.41 -25.72 4.26
C PHE A 451 7.11 -25.05 4.74
N GLN A 452 6.56 -25.49 5.87
CA GLN A 452 5.33 -24.91 6.42
C GLN A 452 5.46 -23.40 6.69
N LEU A 453 6.61 -22.95 7.19
CA LEU A 453 6.86 -21.53 7.49
C LEU A 453 7.19 -20.70 6.23
N ALA A 454 7.71 -21.33 5.18
CA ALA A 454 8.00 -20.69 3.90
C ALA A 454 6.79 -20.66 2.96
N HIS A 455 5.81 -21.54 3.16
CA HIS A 455 4.66 -21.68 2.26
C HIS A 455 3.65 -20.55 2.50
N LEU A 456 3.71 -19.54 1.63
CA LEU A 456 2.86 -18.34 1.71
C LEU A 456 1.44 -18.54 1.21
N GLU A 457 1.12 -19.72 0.67
CA GLU A 457 -0.10 -19.93 -0.11
C GLU A 457 -0.24 -18.91 -1.27
N SER A 458 0.83 -18.27 -1.75
CA SER A 458 0.75 -17.30 -2.85
C SER A 458 0.66 -17.95 -4.23
N SER A 459 0.39 -17.12 -5.24
CA SER A 459 0.15 -17.54 -6.61
C SER A 459 0.86 -16.65 -7.64
N PHE A 460 1.17 -17.21 -8.79
CA PHE A 460 1.46 -16.39 -9.98
C PHE A 460 0.14 -15.80 -10.50
N ILE A 461 0.18 -14.58 -11.00
CA ILE A 461 -1.00 -13.86 -11.51
C ILE A 461 -0.94 -13.89 -13.04
N PRO A 462 -2.08 -14.07 -13.75
CA PRO A 462 -2.10 -14.07 -15.20
C PRO A 462 -1.90 -12.67 -15.80
N TRP A 463 -1.42 -12.63 -17.04
CA TRP A 463 -1.26 -11.44 -17.85
C TRP A 463 -2.53 -11.17 -18.67
N ASP A 464 -3.29 -10.19 -18.22
CA ASP A 464 -4.41 -9.60 -18.94
C ASP A 464 -3.89 -8.50 -19.87
N MET A 465 -3.87 -8.74 -21.19
CA MET A 465 -3.34 -7.77 -22.15
C MET A 465 -4.14 -6.46 -22.21
N ASP A 466 -5.39 -6.42 -21.76
CA ASP A 466 -6.19 -5.18 -21.72
C ASP A 466 -5.91 -4.33 -20.47
N ALA A 467 -5.19 -4.90 -19.50
CA ALA A 467 -4.67 -4.18 -18.34
C ALA A 467 -3.26 -3.59 -18.57
N LEU A 468 -2.66 -3.84 -19.74
CA LEU A 468 -1.28 -3.43 -20.07
C LEU A 468 -1.29 -2.38 -21.19
N LEU A 469 -0.24 -1.56 -21.22
CA LEU A 469 0.10 -0.73 -22.36
C LEU A 469 1.44 -1.18 -22.96
N PHE A 470 1.56 -1.02 -24.26
CA PHE A 470 2.64 -1.42 -25.14
C PHE A 470 3.15 -0.21 -25.94
N ALA A 471 4.21 -0.40 -26.72
CA ALA A 471 4.88 0.72 -27.37
C ALA A 471 4.02 1.46 -28.42
N ASP A 472 2.96 0.83 -28.92
CA ASP A 472 2.03 1.37 -29.91
C ASP A 472 0.73 1.94 -29.33
N ASP A 473 0.44 1.70 -28.05
CA ASP A 473 -0.79 2.16 -27.39
C ASP A 473 -0.56 2.88 -26.04
N ASP A 474 0.67 2.99 -25.54
CA ASP A 474 1.00 3.79 -24.36
C ASP A 474 0.99 5.30 -24.71
N PRO A 475 0.07 6.10 -24.13
CA PRO A 475 -0.02 7.53 -24.42
C PRO A 475 1.21 8.33 -23.96
N ALA A 476 2.06 7.78 -23.09
CA ALA A 476 3.33 8.39 -22.71
C ALA A 476 4.43 8.24 -23.78
N ILE A 477 4.20 7.41 -24.80
CA ILE A 477 5.10 7.23 -25.95
C ILE A 477 4.49 7.97 -27.15
N THR A 478 4.86 9.24 -27.31
CA THR A 478 4.40 10.08 -28.43
C THR A 478 5.29 9.86 -29.66
N SER A 479 4.70 9.74 -30.86
CA SER A 479 5.46 9.45 -32.09
C SER A 479 6.50 10.51 -32.43
N ASP A 480 6.23 11.76 -32.07
CA ASP A 480 6.98 12.91 -32.57
C ASP A 480 8.20 13.23 -31.68
N TYR A 481 8.20 12.76 -30.43
CA TYR A 481 9.26 13.05 -29.44
C TYR A 481 9.81 11.81 -28.74
N SER A 482 9.21 10.62 -28.93
CA SER A 482 9.79 9.38 -28.41
C SER A 482 11.15 9.12 -29.03
N ARG A 483 12.14 8.77 -28.20
CA ARG A 483 13.49 8.42 -28.67
C ARG A 483 13.58 6.97 -29.17
N LEU A 484 12.44 6.35 -29.48
CA LEU A 484 12.33 4.97 -29.92
C LEU A 484 12.35 4.88 -31.45
N THR A 485 13.17 3.99 -31.98
CA THR A 485 13.13 3.70 -33.41
C THR A 485 11.80 3.04 -33.79
N GLU A 486 11.39 3.16 -35.05
CA GLU A 486 10.20 2.45 -35.56
C GLU A 486 10.31 0.94 -35.32
N GLU A 487 11.50 0.36 -35.49
CA GLU A 487 11.77 -1.05 -35.21
C GLU A 487 11.57 -1.41 -33.73
N GLN A 488 11.99 -0.54 -32.80
CA GLN A 488 11.74 -0.74 -31.37
C GLN A 488 10.24 -0.67 -31.05
N ARG A 489 9.50 0.28 -31.63
CA ARG A 489 8.04 0.39 -31.44
C ARG A 489 7.31 -0.84 -31.98
N GLN A 490 7.62 -1.26 -33.20
CA GLN A 490 7.01 -2.46 -33.80
C GLN A 490 7.31 -3.73 -32.99
N ARG A 491 8.57 -3.95 -32.58
CA ARG A 491 8.95 -5.13 -31.77
C ARG A 491 8.25 -5.20 -30.42
N ASN A 492 7.92 -4.05 -29.83
CA ASN A 492 7.29 -3.97 -28.52
C ASN A 492 5.80 -3.60 -28.62
N SER A 493 5.21 -3.71 -29.81
CA SER A 493 3.78 -3.51 -30.04
C SER A 493 2.94 -4.57 -29.34
N ARG A 494 1.69 -4.23 -29.03
CA ARG A 494 0.72 -5.17 -28.46
C ARG A 494 0.63 -6.47 -29.28
N ALA A 495 0.66 -6.35 -30.61
CA ALA A 495 0.61 -7.49 -31.52
C ALA A 495 1.85 -8.38 -31.41
N SER A 496 3.06 -7.81 -31.40
CA SER A 496 4.31 -8.58 -31.28
C SER A 496 4.47 -9.26 -29.91
N GLN A 497 3.87 -8.70 -28.86
CA GLN A 497 3.98 -9.21 -27.48
C GLN A 497 2.98 -10.33 -27.17
N GLN A 498 2.03 -10.62 -28.07
CA GLN A 498 0.94 -11.57 -27.84
C GLN A 498 1.43 -13.00 -27.58
N GLN A 499 2.40 -13.48 -28.36
CA GLN A 499 2.92 -14.85 -28.20
C GLN A 499 3.74 -15.01 -26.91
N PRO A 500 4.67 -14.10 -26.55
CA PRO A 500 5.31 -14.15 -25.24
C PRO A 500 4.31 -14.13 -24.07
N ILE A 501 3.30 -13.25 -24.12
CA ILE A 501 2.29 -13.18 -23.05
C ILE A 501 1.46 -14.46 -22.95
N ARG A 502 1.12 -15.08 -24.08
CA ARG A 502 0.49 -16.41 -24.09
C ARG A 502 1.38 -17.44 -23.38
N ALA A 503 2.67 -17.49 -23.70
CA ALA A 503 3.60 -18.41 -23.06
C ALA A 503 3.74 -18.16 -21.55
N MET A 504 3.69 -16.89 -21.12
CA MET A 504 3.63 -16.53 -19.70
C MET A 504 2.35 -17.07 -19.05
N ASN A 505 1.18 -16.88 -19.65
CA ASN A 505 -0.09 -17.43 -19.16
C ASN A 505 -0.12 -18.97 -19.09
N GLU A 506 0.47 -19.67 -20.07
CA GLU A 506 0.63 -21.14 -20.02
C GLU A 506 1.53 -21.58 -18.86
N ALA A 507 2.55 -20.80 -18.52
CA ALA A 507 3.38 -21.08 -17.35
C ALA A 507 2.66 -20.80 -16.02
N VAL A 508 1.82 -19.76 -15.94
CA VAL A 508 0.94 -19.53 -14.78
C VAL A 508 0.02 -20.73 -14.57
N LEU A 509 -0.62 -21.21 -15.63
CA LEU A 509 -1.47 -22.40 -15.58
C LEU A 509 -0.72 -23.64 -15.09
N ALA A 510 0.56 -23.77 -15.42
CA ALA A 510 1.41 -24.84 -14.88
C ALA A 510 1.61 -24.76 -13.35
N THR A 511 1.60 -23.55 -12.78
CA THR A 511 1.64 -23.38 -11.32
C THR A 511 0.31 -23.76 -10.65
N TYR A 512 -0.81 -23.65 -11.37
CA TYR A 512 -2.14 -23.98 -10.83
C TYR A 512 -2.49 -25.46 -10.90
N GLN A 513 -1.88 -26.22 -11.82
CA GLN A 513 -2.23 -27.61 -12.12
C GLN A 513 -2.23 -28.52 -10.88
N ALA A 514 -1.37 -28.25 -9.89
CA ALA A 514 -1.30 -29.05 -8.67
C ALA A 514 -2.53 -28.88 -7.76
N ARG A 515 -3.24 -27.74 -7.86
CA ARG A 515 -4.42 -27.39 -7.05
C ARG A 515 -5.49 -26.72 -7.90
N PRO A 516 -6.07 -27.43 -8.88
CA PRO A 516 -6.92 -26.83 -9.90
C PRO A 516 -8.21 -26.24 -9.33
N GLU A 517 -8.77 -26.85 -8.28
CA GLU A 517 -9.99 -26.35 -7.62
C GLU A 517 -9.77 -24.98 -6.97
N ARG A 518 -8.60 -24.77 -6.35
CA ARG A 518 -8.23 -23.49 -5.74
C ARG A 518 -8.18 -22.35 -6.77
N PHE A 519 -7.77 -22.66 -7.99
CA PHE A 519 -7.55 -21.68 -9.06
C PHE A 519 -8.59 -21.77 -10.18
N ALA A 520 -9.74 -22.42 -9.93
CA ALA A 520 -10.73 -22.71 -10.97
C ALA A 520 -11.19 -21.43 -11.70
N ALA A 521 -11.53 -20.36 -10.96
CA ALA A 521 -11.92 -19.07 -11.52
C ALA A 521 -10.85 -18.50 -12.48
N SER A 522 -9.58 -18.55 -12.08
CA SER A 522 -8.47 -18.07 -12.91
C SER A 522 -8.19 -18.98 -14.11
N ILE A 523 -8.26 -20.30 -13.94
CA ILE A 523 -8.08 -21.25 -15.04
C ILE A 523 -9.15 -21.02 -16.11
N LYS A 524 -10.43 -20.94 -15.71
CA LYS A 524 -11.54 -20.64 -16.61
C LYS A 524 -11.32 -19.30 -17.31
N LEU A 525 -11.01 -18.24 -16.56
CA LEU A 525 -10.76 -16.91 -17.13
C LEU A 525 -9.67 -16.93 -18.22
N ILE A 526 -8.51 -17.50 -17.92
CA ILE A 526 -7.39 -17.54 -18.87
C ILE A 526 -7.81 -18.34 -20.11
N HIS A 527 -8.40 -19.53 -19.96
CA HIS A 527 -8.87 -20.33 -21.10
C HIS A 527 -9.93 -19.60 -21.95
N GLY A 528 -10.81 -18.85 -21.31
CA GLY A 528 -11.81 -18.01 -21.97
C GLY A 528 -11.21 -16.91 -22.83
N TRP A 529 -10.15 -16.23 -22.36
CA TRP A 529 -9.41 -15.25 -23.17
C TRP A 529 -8.81 -15.84 -24.44
N TYR A 530 -8.55 -17.15 -24.47
CA TYR A 530 -8.04 -17.87 -25.65
C TYR A 530 -9.13 -18.75 -26.28
N GLY A 531 -10.40 -18.39 -26.10
CA GLY A 531 -11.50 -18.90 -26.91
C GLY A 531 -12.05 -20.27 -26.52
N ALA A 532 -11.68 -20.84 -25.37
CA ALA A 532 -12.11 -22.18 -24.96
C ALA A 532 -13.65 -22.35 -24.89
N TYR A 533 -14.38 -21.24 -24.69
CA TYR A 533 -15.83 -21.26 -24.44
C TYR A 533 -16.66 -20.57 -25.52
N ARG A 534 -16.06 -20.19 -26.66
CA ARG A 534 -16.78 -19.53 -27.76
C ARG A 534 -17.85 -20.43 -28.39
N ASP A 535 -17.58 -21.73 -28.44
CA ASP A 535 -18.46 -22.77 -29.00
C ASP A 535 -19.04 -23.72 -27.93
N ALA A 536 -18.74 -23.47 -26.66
CA ALA A 536 -19.17 -24.34 -25.56
C ALA A 536 -20.69 -24.24 -25.33
N GLY A 537 -21.28 -25.33 -24.83
CA GLY A 537 -22.70 -25.44 -24.47
C GLY A 537 -23.13 -24.48 -23.34
N PRO A 538 -24.34 -24.65 -22.77
CA PRO A 538 -24.83 -23.77 -21.72
C PRO A 538 -23.87 -23.75 -20.51
N CYS A 539 -23.89 -22.64 -19.77
CA CYS A 539 -23.18 -22.51 -18.51
C CYS A 539 -23.49 -23.66 -17.55
N GLU A 540 -22.57 -23.94 -16.63
CA GLU A 540 -22.84 -24.89 -15.55
C GLU A 540 -24.05 -24.46 -14.72
N PRO A 541 -24.72 -25.38 -14.00
CA PRO A 541 -25.92 -25.04 -13.21
C PRO A 541 -25.72 -23.95 -12.16
N ASP A 542 -24.48 -23.77 -11.70
CA ASP A 542 -24.07 -22.71 -10.77
C ASP A 542 -23.78 -21.36 -11.45
N GLY A 543 -23.92 -21.31 -12.78
CA GLY A 543 -23.66 -20.12 -13.58
C GLY A 543 -22.20 -19.94 -13.98
N SER A 544 -21.30 -20.86 -13.67
CA SER A 544 -19.88 -20.76 -14.03
C SER A 544 -19.54 -21.38 -15.40
N ASP A 545 -18.35 -21.06 -15.93
CA ASP A 545 -17.81 -21.73 -17.12
C ASP A 545 -17.29 -23.15 -16.76
N PRO A 546 -17.37 -24.14 -17.66
CA PRO A 546 -16.86 -25.48 -17.40
C PRO A 546 -15.34 -25.50 -17.30
N MET A 547 -14.80 -26.38 -16.46
CA MET A 547 -13.35 -26.58 -16.35
C MET A 547 -12.77 -27.13 -17.66
N PRO A 548 -11.66 -26.58 -18.20
CA PRO A 548 -11.07 -27.09 -19.43
C PRO A 548 -10.48 -28.49 -19.23
N ALA A 549 -10.54 -29.33 -20.27
CA ALA A 549 -10.02 -30.69 -20.23
C ALA A 549 -8.49 -30.75 -20.04
N THR A 550 -7.77 -29.76 -20.57
CA THR A 550 -6.31 -29.61 -20.41
C THR A 550 -6.00 -28.25 -19.81
N ILE A 551 -5.49 -28.20 -18.58
CA ILE A 551 -5.26 -26.93 -17.87
C ILE A 551 -4.08 -26.15 -18.45
N THR A 552 -2.97 -26.81 -18.77
CA THR A 552 -1.68 -26.17 -19.06
C THR A 552 -1.45 -25.79 -20.52
N GLN A 553 -2.41 -26.08 -21.40
CA GLN A 553 -2.33 -25.79 -22.82
C GLN A 553 -3.54 -24.96 -23.23
N LEU A 554 -3.29 -23.76 -23.74
CA LEU A 554 -4.35 -22.87 -24.20
C LEU A 554 -4.82 -23.27 -25.61
N PRO A 555 -6.10 -23.01 -25.98
CA PRO A 555 -6.54 -23.18 -27.35
C PRO A 555 -5.74 -22.27 -28.29
N ASP A 556 -5.58 -22.67 -29.55
CA ASP A 556 -4.83 -21.92 -30.57
C ASP A 556 -5.66 -20.75 -31.12
N GLN A 557 -5.92 -19.76 -30.27
CA GLN A 557 -6.61 -18.52 -30.59
C GLN A 557 -5.78 -17.34 -30.09
N THR A 558 -6.06 -16.16 -30.65
CA THR A 558 -5.55 -14.89 -30.14
C THR A 558 -6.25 -14.53 -28.83
N PHE A 559 -5.52 -13.86 -27.94
CA PHE A 559 -6.09 -13.24 -26.76
C PHE A 559 -7.29 -12.34 -27.11
N ASP A 560 -8.39 -12.49 -26.37
CA ASP A 560 -9.62 -11.73 -26.46
C ASP A 560 -10.09 -11.28 -25.06
N GLY A 561 -9.79 -10.04 -24.70
CA GLY A 561 -10.20 -9.45 -23.43
C GLY A 561 -11.68 -9.07 -23.37
N SER A 562 -12.41 -9.15 -24.49
CA SER A 562 -13.88 -9.01 -24.52
C SER A 562 -14.62 -10.25 -24.03
N PHE A 563 -13.90 -11.34 -23.71
CA PHE A 563 -14.49 -12.52 -23.11
C PHE A 563 -15.17 -12.19 -21.76
N VAL A 564 -16.43 -12.62 -21.64
CA VAL A 564 -17.24 -12.51 -20.42
C VAL A 564 -17.56 -13.91 -19.91
N GLN A 565 -17.20 -14.14 -18.65
CA GLN A 565 -17.49 -15.39 -17.95
C GLN A 565 -19.00 -15.62 -17.85
N CYS A 566 -19.41 -16.89 -17.84
CA CYS A 566 -20.82 -17.28 -17.80
C CYS A 566 -21.64 -16.55 -16.71
N GLY A 567 -21.07 -16.39 -15.50
CA GLY A 567 -21.73 -15.77 -14.34
C GLY A 567 -21.92 -14.25 -14.45
N TRP A 568 -21.34 -13.64 -15.48
CA TRP A 568 -21.39 -12.21 -15.76
C TRP A 568 -22.14 -11.86 -17.04
N ARG A 569 -22.66 -12.85 -17.78
CA ARG A 569 -23.47 -12.62 -18.98
C ARG A 569 -24.75 -11.85 -18.62
N GLY A 570 -25.05 -10.80 -19.38
CA GLY A 570 -26.09 -9.83 -19.09
C GLY A 570 -25.65 -8.63 -18.24
N GLU A 571 -24.43 -8.64 -17.71
CA GLU A 571 -23.81 -7.54 -16.95
C GLU A 571 -22.46 -7.13 -17.59
N GLU A 572 -22.32 -7.25 -18.91
CA GLU A 572 -21.07 -7.04 -19.64
C GLU A 572 -20.44 -5.65 -19.41
N PRO A 573 -21.21 -4.53 -19.41
CA PRO A 573 -20.64 -3.22 -19.10
C PRO A 573 -20.05 -3.17 -17.69
N LEU A 574 -20.76 -3.70 -16.69
CA LEU A 574 -20.27 -3.77 -15.31
C LEU A 574 -19.02 -4.65 -15.21
N TYR A 575 -19.01 -5.78 -15.92
CA TYR A 575 -17.86 -6.67 -15.96
C TYR A 575 -16.63 -5.95 -16.50
N HIS A 576 -16.68 -5.38 -17.70
CA HIS A 576 -15.51 -4.80 -18.36
C HIS A 576 -15.08 -3.44 -17.80
N GLU A 577 -16.03 -2.61 -17.38
CA GLU A 577 -15.73 -1.26 -16.89
C GLU A 577 -15.34 -1.25 -15.41
N VAL A 578 -15.83 -2.22 -14.62
CA VAL A 578 -15.64 -2.24 -13.16
C VAL A 578 -14.84 -3.47 -12.75
N PHE A 579 -15.43 -4.66 -12.83
CA PHE A 579 -14.87 -5.84 -12.18
C PHE A 579 -13.55 -6.29 -12.81
N ALA A 580 -13.50 -6.46 -14.13
CA ALA A 580 -12.36 -6.94 -14.90
C ALA A 580 -11.10 -6.11 -14.66
N LYS A 581 -11.25 -4.77 -14.65
CA LYS A 581 -10.14 -3.81 -14.55
C LYS A 581 -9.72 -3.53 -13.10
N HIS A 582 -10.66 -3.55 -12.16
CA HIS A 582 -10.42 -3.04 -10.81
C HIS A 582 -10.47 -4.08 -9.68
N CYS A 583 -11.02 -5.27 -9.93
CA CYS A 583 -11.25 -6.27 -8.90
C CYS A 583 -10.70 -7.66 -9.29
N ARG A 584 -10.95 -8.10 -10.51
CA ARG A 584 -10.78 -9.48 -11.00
C ARG A 584 -9.39 -10.05 -10.72
N SER A 585 -8.32 -9.30 -11.03
CA SER A 585 -6.93 -9.79 -10.88
C SER A 585 -6.64 -10.33 -9.49
N CYS A 586 -7.20 -9.72 -8.44
CA CYS A 586 -7.00 -10.16 -7.07
C CYS A 586 -8.09 -11.14 -6.62
N HIS A 587 -9.34 -10.95 -7.08
CA HIS A 587 -10.48 -11.77 -6.66
C HIS A 587 -10.46 -13.17 -7.29
N THR A 588 -9.94 -13.38 -8.50
CA THR A 588 -9.82 -14.73 -9.07
C THR A 588 -8.67 -15.55 -8.47
N GLN A 589 -7.79 -14.93 -7.68
CA GLN A 589 -6.63 -15.55 -7.02
C GLN A 589 -6.89 -15.89 -5.55
N THR A 590 -8.01 -15.44 -4.99
CA THR A 590 -8.32 -15.69 -3.58
C THR A 590 -8.65 -17.16 -3.35
N ASP A 591 -8.20 -17.68 -2.22
CA ASP A 591 -8.59 -18.97 -1.66
C ASP A 591 -10.00 -18.97 -1.06
N ASN A 592 -10.53 -17.79 -0.70
CA ASN A 592 -11.91 -17.62 -0.26
C ASN A 592 -12.86 -17.53 -1.46
N LEU A 593 -13.30 -18.69 -1.96
CA LEU A 593 -14.18 -18.79 -3.13
C LEU A 593 -15.49 -18.00 -2.98
N ALA A 594 -15.97 -17.74 -1.76
CA ALA A 594 -17.15 -16.88 -1.54
C ALA A 594 -16.91 -15.39 -1.86
N LYS A 595 -15.67 -15.00 -2.15
CA LYS A 595 -15.25 -13.65 -2.51
C LYS A 595 -14.51 -13.61 -3.86
N ASN A 596 -14.56 -14.68 -4.66
CA ASN A 596 -13.92 -14.67 -5.98
C ASN A 596 -14.76 -13.96 -7.06
N PHE A 597 -16.07 -13.80 -6.79
CA PHE A 597 -17.04 -13.12 -7.64
C PHE A 597 -17.09 -13.72 -9.05
N GLU A 598 -17.23 -15.05 -9.13
CA GLU A 598 -17.47 -15.76 -10.39
C GLU A 598 -18.79 -15.34 -11.05
N THR A 599 -19.74 -14.83 -10.27
CA THR A 599 -21.00 -14.25 -10.79
C THR A 599 -21.20 -12.78 -10.38
N ALA A 600 -21.97 -12.04 -11.18
CA ALA A 600 -22.32 -10.65 -10.86
C ALA A 600 -23.14 -10.53 -9.56
N ALA A 601 -24.01 -11.51 -9.28
CA ALA A 601 -24.83 -11.54 -8.06
C ALA A 601 -23.97 -11.66 -6.80
N GLU A 602 -22.91 -12.49 -6.83
CA GLU A 602 -21.98 -12.61 -5.71
C GLU A 602 -21.31 -11.29 -5.34
N LEU A 603 -21.00 -10.44 -6.34
CA LEU A 603 -20.48 -9.10 -6.08
C LEU A 603 -21.57 -8.19 -5.49
N MET A 604 -22.72 -8.10 -6.16
CA MET A 604 -23.77 -7.14 -5.83
C MET A 604 -24.43 -7.43 -4.46
N ASP A 605 -24.58 -8.70 -4.11
CA ASP A 605 -25.20 -9.12 -2.86
C ASP A 605 -24.18 -9.18 -1.70
N ASN A 606 -22.90 -8.87 -1.96
CA ASN A 606 -21.88 -8.93 -0.92
C ASN A 606 -22.05 -7.79 0.10
N ALA A 607 -22.42 -8.14 1.33
CA ALA A 607 -22.59 -7.19 2.43
C ALA A 607 -21.32 -6.36 2.74
N SER A 608 -20.14 -6.81 2.29
CA SER A 608 -18.87 -6.12 2.50
C SER A 608 -18.54 -5.10 1.40
N LEU A 609 -19.29 -5.07 0.29
CA LEU A 609 -19.01 -4.19 -0.85
C LEU A 609 -19.08 -2.70 -0.45
N LEU A 610 -20.17 -2.27 0.17
CA LEU A 610 -20.32 -0.87 0.58
C LEU A 610 -19.30 -0.47 1.67
N PRO A 611 -19.14 -1.25 2.77
CA PRO A 611 -18.18 -0.94 3.81
C PRO A 611 -16.74 -0.78 3.31
N PHE A 612 -16.26 -1.66 2.43
CA PHE A 612 -14.85 -1.61 2.00
C PHE A 612 -14.57 -0.70 0.80
N VAL A 613 -15.51 -0.58 -0.15
CA VAL A 613 -15.31 0.23 -1.36
C VAL A 613 -15.74 1.68 -1.09
N PHE A 614 -17.00 1.90 -0.73
CA PHE A 614 -17.56 3.26 -0.67
C PHE A 614 -17.35 3.96 0.67
N ASP A 615 -17.34 3.20 1.77
CA ASP A 615 -17.32 3.77 3.11
C ASP A 615 -15.90 3.96 3.64
N SER A 616 -15.06 2.93 3.62
CA SER A 616 -13.68 3.01 4.14
C SER A 616 -12.63 3.35 3.09
N GLY A 617 -12.94 3.21 1.79
CA GLY A 617 -11.95 3.42 0.72
C GLY A 617 -10.75 2.49 0.85
N SER A 618 -10.97 1.24 1.26
CA SER A 618 -9.90 0.23 1.44
C SER A 618 -9.74 -0.69 0.22
N MET A 619 -10.66 -0.64 -0.73
CA MET A 619 -10.63 -1.41 -1.98
C MET A 619 -10.90 -0.50 -3.18
N PRO A 620 -10.25 -0.75 -4.34
CA PRO A 620 -9.21 -1.75 -4.61
C PRO A 620 -7.90 -1.55 -3.82
N LEU A 621 -7.14 -2.64 -3.56
CA LEU A 621 -5.98 -2.64 -2.67
C LEU A 621 -4.63 -2.26 -3.34
N ALA A 622 -4.65 -1.91 -4.63
CA ALA A 622 -3.49 -1.41 -5.36
C ALA A 622 -3.72 0.05 -5.75
N ARG A 623 -2.70 0.90 -5.54
CA ARG A 623 -2.81 2.36 -5.65
C ARG A 623 -3.36 2.80 -7.01
N LEU A 624 -2.72 2.40 -8.12
CA LEU A 624 -3.15 2.85 -9.45
C LEU A 624 -4.55 2.32 -9.81
N THR A 625 -4.86 1.09 -9.42
CA THR A 625 -6.19 0.50 -9.60
C THR A 625 -7.26 1.33 -8.90
N TYR A 626 -6.98 1.75 -7.66
CA TYR A 626 -7.84 2.59 -6.84
C TYR A 626 -7.99 3.99 -7.44
N ASP A 627 -6.88 4.62 -7.83
CA ASP A 627 -6.87 5.94 -8.46
C ASP A 627 -7.84 5.96 -9.65
N ARG A 628 -7.71 4.99 -10.55
CA ARG A 628 -8.52 4.87 -11.77
C ARG A 628 -9.95 4.42 -11.55
N PHE A 629 -10.21 3.72 -10.45
CA PHE A 629 -11.57 3.32 -10.10
C PHE A 629 -12.43 4.56 -9.79
N TRP A 630 -11.83 5.56 -9.14
CA TRP A 630 -12.53 6.73 -8.64
C TRP A 630 -12.53 7.94 -9.58
N VAL A 631 -11.50 8.11 -10.41
CA VAL A 631 -11.43 9.21 -11.38
C VAL A 631 -11.99 8.79 -12.72
N ASP A 632 -12.59 9.74 -13.44
CA ASP A 632 -12.88 9.54 -14.86
C ASP A 632 -11.58 9.53 -15.66
N PHE A 633 -11.05 8.32 -15.89
CA PHE A 633 -9.79 8.11 -16.59
C PHE A 633 -9.94 8.13 -18.11
N ASN A 634 -11.07 7.67 -18.63
CA ASN A 634 -11.30 7.41 -20.06
C ASN A 634 -12.28 8.41 -20.72
N ASN A 635 -12.51 9.58 -20.10
CA ASN A 635 -13.36 10.65 -20.62
C ASN A 635 -14.85 10.23 -20.75
N GLY A 636 -15.41 9.71 -19.65
CA GLY A 636 -16.77 9.24 -19.45
C GLY A 636 -17.20 9.22 -17.97
N SER A 637 -17.73 8.10 -17.48
CA SER A 637 -18.01 7.89 -16.06
C SER A 637 -16.86 7.12 -15.40
N SER A 638 -16.56 7.40 -14.12
CA SER A 638 -15.64 6.55 -13.36
C SER A 638 -16.26 5.17 -13.09
N ALA A 639 -15.43 4.15 -12.92
CA ALA A 639 -15.90 2.79 -12.60
C ALA A 639 -16.71 2.78 -11.29
N ALA A 640 -16.33 3.61 -10.31
CA ALA A 640 -17.07 3.80 -9.07
C ALA A 640 -18.48 4.36 -9.30
N ALA A 641 -18.63 5.34 -10.20
CA ALA A 641 -19.93 5.91 -10.55
C ALA A 641 -20.82 4.89 -11.26
N THR A 642 -20.25 4.09 -12.18
CA THR A 642 -20.95 2.97 -12.84
C THR A 642 -21.44 1.94 -11.82
N LEU A 643 -20.58 1.54 -10.87
CA LEU A 643 -20.96 0.60 -9.81
C LEU A 643 -22.03 1.19 -8.88
N ALA A 644 -21.88 2.43 -8.45
CA ALA A 644 -22.85 3.11 -7.59
C ALA A 644 -24.24 3.18 -8.24
N ALA A 645 -24.30 3.55 -9.52
CA ALA A 645 -25.53 3.58 -10.29
C ALA A 645 -26.18 2.19 -10.37
N ARG A 646 -25.39 1.13 -10.60
CA ARG A 646 -25.88 -0.25 -10.64
C ARG A 646 -26.43 -0.74 -9.31
N LEU A 647 -25.90 -0.24 -8.19
CA LEU A 647 -26.35 -0.52 -6.82
C LEU A 647 -27.53 0.38 -6.37
N GLY A 648 -28.00 1.30 -7.23
CA GLY A 648 -29.05 2.27 -6.87
C GLY A 648 -28.60 3.33 -5.87
N LEU A 649 -27.30 3.60 -5.79
CA LEU A 649 -26.70 4.64 -4.94
C LEU A 649 -26.54 5.96 -5.71
N ASP A 650 -26.27 7.03 -4.97
CA ASP A 650 -25.78 8.28 -5.55
C ASP A 650 -24.43 8.05 -6.24
N SER A 651 -24.34 8.38 -7.53
CA SER A 651 -23.13 8.20 -8.34
C SER A 651 -21.97 9.10 -7.91
N THR A 652 -22.22 10.12 -7.08
CA THR A 652 -21.20 10.98 -6.49
C THR A 652 -20.67 10.46 -5.15
N ARG A 653 -21.22 9.34 -4.62
CA ARG A 653 -20.76 8.72 -3.38
C ARG A 653 -19.29 8.33 -3.50
N ARG A 654 -18.50 8.75 -2.52
CA ARG A 654 -17.05 8.51 -2.46
C ARG A 654 -16.57 8.47 -1.00
N PRO A 655 -15.46 7.78 -0.73
CA PRO A 655 -14.79 7.79 0.57
C PRO A 655 -14.21 9.16 0.90
N GLY A 656 -14.11 9.46 2.20
CA GLY A 656 -13.56 10.71 2.72
C GLY A 656 -14.45 11.42 3.73
N ARG A 657 -15.75 11.11 3.78
CA ARG A 657 -16.60 11.55 4.89
C ARG A 657 -16.31 10.72 6.13
N PRO A 658 -16.25 11.33 7.31
CA PRO A 658 -15.93 10.61 8.53
C PRO A 658 -17.07 9.65 8.88
N LEU A 659 -16.74 8.48 9.40
CA LEU A 659 -17.70 7.45 9.80
C LEU A 659 -17.46 7.07 11.26
N ALA A 660 -18.43 7.36 12.12
CA ALA A 660 -18.37 7.12 13.55
C ALA A 660 -18.56 5.64 13.85
N ARG A 661 -17.51 4.98 14.36
CA ARG A 661 -17.56 3.60 14.82
C ARG A 661 -16.71 3.45 16.07
N PHE A 662 -17.22 2.73 17.05
CA PHE A 662 -16.45 2.42 18.24
C PHE A 662 -16.84 1.09 18.89
N ALA A 663 -15.88 0.50 19.59
CA ALA A 663 -16.08 -0.64 20.46
C ALA A 663 -16.17 -0.19 21.92
N VAL A 664 -16.92 -0.97 22.71
CA VAL A 664 -17.07 -0.79 24.16
C VAL A 664 -16.50 -2.03 24.85
N THR A 665 -15.70 -1.84 25.88
CA THR A 665 -15.19 -2.94 26.71
C THR A 665 -15.36 -2.59 28.18
N ALA A 666 -16.09 -3.42 28.93
CA ALA A 666 -16.22 -3.29 30.37
C ALA A 666 -15.18 -4.17 31.08
N ILE A 667 -14.52 -3.64 32.11
CA ILE A 667 -13.39 -4.27 32.79
C ILE A 667 -13.57 -4.09 34.29
N ASP A 668 -13.40 -5.17 35.04
CA ASP A 668 -13.30 -5.10 36.49
C ASP A 668 -12.00 -4.36 36.88
N PRO A 669 -12.08 -3.20 37.56
CA PRO A 669 -10.91 -2.40 37.90
C PRO A 669 -9.96 -3.06 38.92
N ALA A 670 -10.43 -4.06 39.66
CA ALA A 670 -9.60 -4.76 40.65
C ALA A 670 -8.84 -5.94 40.05
N SER A 671 -9.50 -6.72 39.19
CA SER A 671 -8.93 -7.93 38.60
C SER A 671 -8.37 -7.73 37.19
N GLY A 672 -8.77 -6.66 36.49
CA GLY A 672 -8.44 -6.41 35.09
C GLY A 672 -9.20 -7.31 34.12
N THR A 673 -10.14 -8.14 34.57
CA THR A 673 -10.89 -9.04 33.70
C THR A 673 -11.94 -8.29 32.88
N VAL A 674 -12.02 -8.60 31.59
CA VAL A 674 -13.09 -8.13 30.72
C VAL A 674 -14.40 -8.82 31.12
N ASN A 675 -15.46 -8.03 31.30
CA ASN A 675 -16.80 -8.51 31.59
C ASN A 675 -17.67 -8.43 30.32
N ASP A 676 -18.21 -9.58 29.89
CA ASP A 676 -19.15 -9.65 28.75
C ASP A 676 -20.46 -8.89 29.02
N SER A 677 -20.79 -8.70 30.29
CA SER A 677 -21.92 -7.88 30.74
C SER A 677 -21.41 -6.84 31.74
N PRO A 678 -21.52 -5.54 31.44
CA PRO A 678 -21.04 -4.47 32.30
C PRO A 678 -21.67 -4.54 33.70
N ARG A 679 -20.83 -4.50 34.73
CA ARG A 679 -21.26 -4.51 36.14
C ARG A 679 -21.19 -3.13 36.74
N THR A 680 -21.93 -2.90 37.82
CA THR A 680 -21.80 -1.68 38.62
C THR A 680 -20.35 -1.50 39.08
N GLY A 681 -19.77 -0.32 38.85
CA GLY A 681 -18.38 -0.07 39.22
C GLY A 681 -17.33 -0.49 38.20
N ASP A 682 -17.71 -1.21 37.14
CA ASP A 682 -16.78 -1.57 36.06
C ASP A 682 -16.23 -0.32 35.39
N SER A 683 -15.00 -0.44 34.91
CA SER A 683 -14.42 0.55 34.04
C SER A 683 -14.76 0.26 32.59
N VAL A 684 -15.25 1.27 31.88
CA VAL A 684 -15.58 1.19 30.47
C VAL A 684 -14.48 1.83 29.65
N ARG A 685 -13.94 1.07 28.69
CA ARG A 685 -13.07 1.56 27.62
C ARG A 685 -13.88 1.73 26.34
N LEU A 686 -13.61 2.83 25.64
CA LEU A 686 -14.20 3.21 24.38
C LEU A 686 -13.09 3.33 23.34
N ASP A 687 -13.22 2.63 22.22
CA ASP A 687 -12.19 2.56 21.19
C ASP A 687 -12.79 2.90 19.82
N ALA A 688 -12.43 4.08 19.29
CA ALA A 688 -12.82 4.55 17.96
C ALA A 688 -11.73 4.32 16.89
N SER A 689 -10.85 3.33 17.07
CA SER A 689 -9.85 2.93 16.06
C SER A 689 -10.48 2.52 14.73
N SER A 690 -11.71 2.01 14.75
CA SER A 690 -12.50 1.64 13.57
C SER A 690 -13.27 2.80 12.93
N SER A 691 -13.14 4.03 13.44
CA SER A 691 -13.72 5.21 12.79
C SER A 691 -12.87 5.64 11.59
N ASP A 692 -13.47 5.55 10.40
CA ASP A 692 -12.84 5.90 9.11
C ASP A 692 -12.88 7.42 8.88
N PHE A 693 -11.82 7.96 8.26
CA PHE A 693 -11.67 9.38 7.87
C PHE A 693 -11.87 10.42 9.00
N ALA A 694 -11.89 9.99 10.26
CA ALA A 694 -12.05 10.86 11.41
C ALA A 694 -10.73 11.57 11.77
N GLU A 695 -10.75 12.91 11.75
CA GLU A 695 -9.63 13.77 12.16
C GLU A 695 -9.82 14.31 13.58
N ARG A 696 -11.07 14.55 13.98
CA ARG A 696 -11.45 15.05 15.31
C ARG A 696 -12.47 14.10 15.95
N PHE A 697 -12.35 13.94 17.26
CA PHE A 697 -13.20 13.08 18.08
C PHE A 697 -13.85 13.93 19.17
N ALA A 698 -15.11 13.63 19.48
CA ALA A 698 -15.83 14.24 20.59
C ALA A 698 -16.74 13.19 21.23
N TRP A 699 -16.42 12.82 22.47
CA TRP A 699 -17.21 11.90 23.27
C TRP A 699 -18.10 12.66 24.24
N SER A 700 -19.34 12.21 24.35
CA SER A 700 -20.27 12.69 25.37
C SER A 700 -21.07 11.55 25.98
N LEU A 701 -21.48 11.74 27.23
CA LEU A 701 -22.26 10.78 27.99
C LEU A 701 -23.59 11.41 28.40
N THR A 702 -24.67 10.67 28.20
CA THR A 702 -25.95 10.94 28.84
C THR A 702 -26.30 9.76 29.74
N SER A 703 -26.89 10.03 30.90
CA SER A 703 -27.01 9.04 31.97
C SER A 703 -28.31 9.24 32.74
N ASP A 704 -28.97 8.14 33.07
CA ASP A 704 -30.11 8.12 34.00
C ASP A 704 -29.69 7.81 35.45
N CYS A 705 -28.38 7.70 35.72
CA CYS A 705 -27.81 7.32 37.02
C CYS A 705 -27.93 8.40 38.12
N GLY A 706 -28.48 9.57 37.79
CA GLY A 706 -28.53 10.77 38.63
C GLY A 706 -27.27 11.64 38.61
N SER A 707 -26.16 11.14 38.06
CA SER A 707 -24.93 11.90 37.78
C SER A 707 -24.20 11.29 36.59
N THR A 708 -23.67 12.13 35.69
CA THR A 708 -22.87 11.69 34.54
C THR A 708 -21.44 11.36 34.98
N PRO A 709 -20.89 10.19 34.63
CA PRO A 709 -19.48 9.89 34.90
C PRO A 709 -18.54 10.88 34.22
N THR A 710 -17.37 11.06 34.81
CA THR A 710 -16.28 11.82 34.19
C THR A 710 -15.64 10.99 33.10
N LEU A 711 -15.58 11.55 31.89
CA LEU A 711 -14.97 10.91 30.74
C LEU A 711 -13.52 11.39 30.56
N VAL A 712 -12.61 10.43 30.40
CA VAL A 712 -11.19 10.63 30.11
C VAL A 712 -10.99 10.46 28.62
N GLY A 713 -10.20 11.34 27.99
CA GLY A 713 -9.95 11.28 26.54
C GLY A 713 -11.14 11.77 25.70
N ALA A 714 -11.90 12.76 26.18
CA ALA A 714 -13.13 13.21 25.53
C ALA A 714 -12.96 13.74 24.10
N ALA A 715 -11.75 14.18 23.74
CA ALA A 715 -11.43 14.63 22.39
C ALA A 715 -10.50 13.65 21.62
N GLU A 716 -10.29 12.45 22.16
CA GLU A 716 -9.32 11.48 21.65
C GLU A 716 -10.00 10.30 20.95
N ARG A 717 -9.23 9.58 20.13
CA ARG A 717 -9.69 8.35 19.46
C ARG A 717 -10.02 7.22 20.45
N ALA A 718 -9.49 7.28 21.66
CA ALA A 718 -9.86 6.39 22.76
C ALA A 718 -10.33 7.20 23.96
N ALA A 719 -11.37 6.72 24.62
CA ALA A 719 -11.91 7.33 25.83
C ALA A 719 -12.21 6.27 26.89
N ALA A 720 -12.38 6.70 28.13
CA ALA A 720 -12.75 5.80 29.22
C ALA A 720 -13.56 6.53 30.29
N PHE A 721 -14.38 5.78 31.02
CA PHE A 721 -15.07 6.25 32.23
C PHE A 721 -15.36 5.08 33.16
N ASN A 722 -15.80 5.35 34.39
CA ASN A 722 -16.21 4.31 35.34
C ASN A 722 -17.72 4.30 35.50
N LEU A 723 -18.31 3.10 35.47
CA LEU A 723 -19.71 2.92 35.75
C LEU A 723 -20.01 3.24 37.22
N PRO A 724 -21.13 3.91 37.52
CA PRO A 724 -21.56 4.11 38.89
C PRO A 724 -21.74 2.79 39.66
N GLN A 725 -21.59 2.85 40.98
CA GLN A 725 -21.86 1.73 41.91
C GLN A 725 -23.37 1.55 42.13
N ARG A 726 -24.14 1.50 41.03
CA ARG A 726 -25.59 1.28 40.99
C ARG A 726 -26.02 0.87 39.58
N ASP A 727 -27.16 0.22 39.50
CA ASP A 727 -27.79 -0.13 38.22
C ASP A 727 -28.27 1.14 37.53
N CYS A 728 -27.80 1.35 36.31
CA CYS A 728 -28.26 2.44 35.47
C CYS A 728 -27.81 2.24 34.01
N ALA A 729 -28.34 3.06 33.12
CA ALA A 729 -27.99 3.08 31.72
C ALA A 729 -27.22 4.37 31.37
N ILE A 730 -26.13 4.20 30.62
CA ILE A 730 -25.31 5.29 30.11
C ILE A 730 -25.29 5.19 28.60
N THR A 731 -25.79 6.22 27.93
CA THR A 731 -25.67 6.34 26.48
C THR A 731 -24.41 7.11 26.16
N VAL A 732 -23.48 6.41 25.51
CA VAL A 732 -22.23 6.94 24.98
C VAL A 732 -22.50 7.45 23.58
N THR A 733 -22.09 8.68 23.29
CA THR A 733 -22.15 9.28 21.96
C THR A 733 -20.73 9.60 21.51
N LEU A 734 -20.35 9.11 20.34
CA LEU A 734 -19.16 9.51 19.61
C LEU A 734 -19.59 10.38 18.44
N GLU A 735 -19.10 11.62 18.40
CA GLU A 735 -19.10 12.44 17.20
C GLU A 735 -17.69 12.47 16.61
N VAL A 736 -17.57 12.20 15.31
CA VAL A 736 -16.32 12.35 14.57
C VAL A 736 -16.49 13.40 13.49
N SER A 737 -15.44 14.16 13.19
CA SER A 737 -15.46 15.15 12.12
C SER A 737 -14.14 15.28 11.39
N ASN A 738 -14.22 15.82 10.17
CA ASN A 738 -13.10 16.28 9.38
C ASN A 738 -13.55 17.49 8.53
N ALA A 739 -12.73 17.93 7.58
CA ALA A 739 -13.08 19.07 6.72
C ALA A 739 -14.25 18.82 5.74
N GLN A 740 -14.66 17.56 5.53
CA GLN A 740 -15.78 17.15 4.67
C GLN A 740 -17.10 16.93 5.42
N GLY A 741 -17.12 16.95 6.76
CA GLY A 741 -18.36 16.87 7.56
C GLY A 741 -18.17 16.21 8.92
N SER A 742 -19.28 15.71 9.48
CA SER A 742 -19.31 14.93 10.72
C SER A 742 -20.26 13.74 10.62
N ASP A 743 -20.07 12.78 11.52
CA ASP A 743 -20.93 11.62 11.74
C ASP A 743 -21.02 11.27 13.23
N ILE A 744 -22.10 10.60 13.63
CA ILE A 744 -22.39 10.29 15.04
C ILE A 744 -22.73 8.81 15.21
N SER A 745 -22.17 8.18 16.23
CA SER A 745 -22.51 6.83 16.67
C SER A 745 -22.91 6.83 18.15
N GLN A 746 -23.90 6.03 18.51
CA GLN A 746 -24.40 5.92 19.88
C GLN A 746 -24.56 4.47 20.30
N GLN A 747 -24.18 4.18 21.55
CA GLN A 747 -24.41 2.89 22.20
C GLN A 747 -24.83 3.10 23.65
N THR A 748 -25.79 2.30 24.13
CA THR A 748 -26.24 2.34 25.51
C THR A 748 -25.65 1.17 26.29
N ILE A 749 -25.03 1.48 27.42
CA ILE A 749 -24.39 0.54 28.33
C ILE A 749 -25.25 0.47 29.59
N ALA A 750 -25.82 -0.69 29.87
CA ALA A 750 -26.56 -0.94 31.10
C ALA A 750 -25.66 -1.69 32.10
N SER A 751 -25.54 -1.18 33.33
CA SER A 751 -24.86 -1.86 34.42
C SER A 751 -25.83 -2.69 35.26
N HIS A 752 -25.35 -3.84 35.73
CA HIS A 752 -26.08 -4.71 36.66
C HIS A 752 -25.21 -5.08 37.86
N PRO A 753 -25.78 -5.53 38.99
CA PRO A 753 -25.01 -5.98 40.13
C PRO A 753 -24.22 -7.22 39.71
N GLY A 754 -22.95 -7.30 40.11
CA GLY A 754 -22.16 -8.52 39.93
C GLY A 754 -22.77 -9.72 40.69
N PRO A 755 -22.43 -10.96 40.29
CA PRO A 755 -22.83 -12.17 41.02
C PRO A 755 -22.27 -12.23 42.44
#